data_AF-A0A151IE97-F1
#
_entry.id   AF-A0A151IE97-F1
#
_cell.length_a   1.000
_cell.length_b   1.000
_cell.length_c   1.000
_cell.angle_alpha   90.00
_cell.angle_beta   90.00
_cell.angle_gamma   90.00
#
_symmetry.space_group_name_H-M   'P 1'
#
loop_
_entity.id
_entity.type
_entity.pdbx_description
1 polymer ?
#
loop_
_entity_poly.entity_id
_entity_poly.type
_entity_poly.pdbx_seq_one_letter_code
_entity_poly.pdbx_strand_id
1 'polypeptide(L)'
;MFQNLQNAGYKAIFLGIGLPEPKNVSIFENLTPEMGFFTSKSFLPVVAKYSKPGMCVCKNKQELPSLWGNVIVLGAGDTAFDCATSALRCGARKVFVVFRKGFTNIRAVPEEINLAKEEKCEFIPFQSPKQVILRNKRIAAIEFYRTEQNENGEWIEDEEQKTVLKTDFIISAFGSGLYDSAVKHAMVPVKMNKWNLPEVDETTMMTSVPGVFCGGDLAGTAQTTVESVNDGKTAAWYIHKYIQEFYDLVVPEIPQLPKFYTAIDDVDISVEICGIKFENPFGLASAPPCTSSAMIRRAFETGWAFAITKTFALDKDLVTNISPRIVKGTTSRHHYGPEQGSFLNIELISEKTADYWCGSISELKRDFPTKIVIASIMCTYNRADWTELAKKAESAGSDGLELNLSCPHGMGESGMGLACGQDPELVRNISRWVREAIKIPFFVKLTPNITDILSIAKAAYDGKADGVTAINTVSGLMGLSADATPWPAVGLNKFTTYGGISGNAIRPQALRAISTISRHLPGFPILGTGGVDSADVALQFLHCGASVVQVCSAIQNQDFTLIDDYVTGLKALLYLKSLAQVKDWDGQSPPTFKHQKGKPISLQHALGKNVPYFGEYQRLREQKIAELKANSNPLNEIVEVRRPVSGPIAPIPTVKDIIGKALIHIGSYKELDNRKQVVALIDDDMCINCGKCYMACADSGYQAITFDPYSHIPTVTDDCTGCTLCLSVCPIIDCITMVPKTISHVIKRGVPPKNVIEIC
;
A
#
# COMPACT_ATOMS: atom_id res chain seq x y z
N MET A 1 33.18 9.44 32.25
CA MET A 1 32.89 8.79 30.94
C MET A 1 33.12 9.75 29.79
N PHE A 2 32.49 10.93 29.78
CA PHE A 2 32.69 11.92 28.72
C PHE A 2 34.14 12.33 28.49
N GLN A 3 34.86 12.68 29.55
CA GLN A 3 36.29 13.00 29.45
C GLN A 3 37.08 11.83 28.83
N ASN A 4 36.72 10.59 29.13
CA ASN A 4 37.39 9.42 28.56
C ASN A 4 37.06 9.24 27.07
N LEU A 5 35.81 9.46 26.66
CA LEU A 5 35.41 9.40 25.25
C LEU A 5 36.05 10.55 24.45
N GLN A 6 36.08 11.76 24.99
CA GLN A 6 36.76 12.90 24.37
C GLN A 6 38.28 12.68 24.30
N ASN A 7 38.90 12.19 25.38
CA ASN A 7 40.32 11.83 25.40
C ASN A 7 40.63 10.68 24.43
N ALA A 8 39.68 9.77 24.19
CA ALA A 8 39.78 8.70 23.19
C ALA A 8 39.52 9.20 21.75
N GLY A 9 39.25 10.49 21.56
CA GLY A 9 39.14 11.13 20.25
C GLY A 9 37.74 11.16 19.65
N TYR A 10 36.70 10.73 20.37
CA TYR A 10 35.31 10.84 19.90
C TYR A 10 34.91 12.31 19.76
N LYS A 11 34.41 12.68 18.58
CA LYS A 11 34.05 14.06 18.24
C LYS A 11 32.64 14.45 18.64
N ALA A 12 31.70 13.51 18.62
CA ALA A 12 30.32 13.72 19.05
C ALA A 12 29.83 12.51 19.85
N ILE A 13 28.89 12.75 20.77
CA ILE A 13 28.32 11.73 21.65
C ILE A 13 26.80 11.90 21.70
N PHE A 14 26.06 10.81 21.54
CA PHE A 14 24.59 10.80 21.68
C PHE A 14 24.18 9.97 22.90
N LEU A 15 23.37 10.56 23.77
CA LEU A 15 22.83 9.93 24.97
C LEU A 15 21.41 9.43 24.71
N GLY A 16 21.27 8.11 24.57
CA GLY A 16 20.00 7.44 24.29
C GLY A 16 19.77 6.24 25.20
N ILE A 17 20.16 6.31 26.47
CA ILE A 17 20.05 5.18 27.42
C ILE A 17 18.64 5.00 28.02
N GLY A 18 17.73 5.94 27.73
CA GLY A 18 16.37 5.97 28.27
C GLY A 18 16.33 6.20 29.78
N LEU A 19 15.26 5.72 30.43
CA LEU A 19 15.08 5.75 31.88
C LEU A 19 15.22 4.34 32.47
N PRO A 20 16.42 3.97 32.95
CA PRO A 20 16.75 2.57 33.22
C PRO A 20 16.08 2.01 34.48
N GLU A 21 15.73 2.84 35.45
CA GLU A 21 15.33 2.39 36.79
C GLU A 21 13.84 2.60 37.05
N PRO A 22 13.16 1.70 37.79
CA PRO A 22 11.77 1.89 38.15
C PRO A 22 11.62 3.03 39.16
N LYS A 23 10.47 3.71 39.14
CA LYS A 23 10.13 4.68 40.17
C LYS A 23 9.93 3.99 41.53
N ASN A 24 10.78 4.31 42.50
CA ASN A 24 10.70 3.77 43.86
C ASN A 24 9.57 4.44 44.67
N VAL A 25 8.90 3.65 45.51
CA VAL A 25 7.88 4.11 46.46
C VAL A 25 8.13 3.42 47.80
N SER A 26 8.19 4.22 48.87
CA SER A 26 8.64 3.79 50.20
C SER A 26 7.85 2.61 50.78
N ILE A 27 6.54 2.54 50.51
CA ILE A 27 5.67 1.48 51.03
C ILE A 27 6.02 0.08 50.49
N PHE A 28 6.82 0.00 49.42
CA PHE A 28 7.28 -1.26 48.83
C PHE A 28 8.75 -1.55 49.13
N GLU A 29 9.40 -0.74 49.96
CA GLU A 29 10.77 -1.01 50.41
C GLU A 29 10.85 -2.39 51.08
N ASN A 30 11.92 -3.12 50.77
CA ASN A 30 12.19 -4.48 51.26
C ASN A 30 11.25 -5.59 50.75
N LEU A 31 10.27 -5.30 49.89
CA LEU A 31 9.48 -6.34 49.24
C LEU A 31 10.25 -6.97 48.08
N THR A 32 10.14 -8.29 47.94
CA THR A 32 10.87 -9.06 46.93
C THR A 32 9.92 -9.86 46.02
N PRO A 33 10.40 -10.35 44.86
CA PRO A 33 9.64 -11.25 44.00
C PRO A 33 9.11 -12.50 44.72
N GLU A 34 9.87 -13.06 45.67
CA GLU A 34 9.47 -14.24 46.45
C GLU A 34 8.26 -13.95 47.36
N MET A 35 8.13 -12.70 47.83
CA MET A 35 6.99 -12.20 48.59
C MET A 35 5.78 -11.89 47.71
N GLY A 36 5.95 -11.84 46.38
CA GLY A 36 4.93 -11.54 45.38
C GLY A 36 4.98 -10.11 44.81
N PHE A 37 6.03 -9.34 45.10
CA PHE A 37 6.17 -7.97 44.63
C PHE A 37 7.07 -7.86 43.41
N PHE A 38 6.63 -7.10 42.41
CA PHE A 38 7.42 -6.72 41.26
C PHE A 38 7.29 -5.23 40.98
N THR A 39 8.32 -4.67 40.38
CA THR A 39 8.21 -3.44 39.58
C THR A 39 8.03 -3.82 38.11
N SER A 40 7.50 -2.93 37.28
CA SER A 40 7.43 -3.18 35.83
C SER A 40 8.80 -3.51 35.22
N LYS A 41 9.88 -2.88 35.72
CA LYS A 41 11.28 -3.13 35.32
C LYS A 41 11.85 -4.48 35.80
N SER A 42 11.20 -5.16 36.73
CA SER A 42 11.56 -6.54 37.14
C SER A 42 10.61 -7.59 36.58
N PHE A 43 9.35 -7.23 36.31
CA PHE A 43 8.35 -8.13 35.76
C PHE A 43 8.45 -8.30 34.24
N LEU A 44 8.27 -7.21 33.48
CA LEU A 44 8.18 -7.27 32.02
C LEU A 44 9.46 -7.83 31.37
N PRO A 45 10.69 -7.51 31.81
CA PRO A 45 11.88 -8.11 31.22
C PRO A 45 11.96 -9.63 31.40
N VAL A 46 11.41 -10.20 32.48
CA VAL A 46 11.38 -11.65 32.68
C VAL A 46 10.38 -12.30 31.73
N VAL A 47 9.17 -11.73 31.63
CA VAL A 47 8.15 -12.17 30.65
C VAL A 47 8.68 -12.07 29.22
N ALA A 48 9.34 -10.98 28.86
CA ALA A 48 9.91 -10.77 27.54
C ALA A 48 11.02 -11.77 27.23
N LYS A 49 11.92 -12.00 28.18
CA LYS A 49 13.00 -12.99 28.05
C LYS A 49 12.46 -14.39 27.77
N TYR A 50 11.40 -14.80 28.48
CA TYR A 50 10.75 -16.10 28.25
C TYR A 50 9.95 -16.17 26.94
N SER A 51 9.28 -15.08 26.53
CA SER A 51 8.33 -15.09 25.41
C SER A 51 8.92 -14.71 24.05
N LYS A 52 10.15 -14.18 24.00
CA LYS A 52 10.79 -13.67 22.77
C LYS A 52 12.04 -14.50 22.42
N PRO A 53 11.91 -15.57 21.63
CA PRO A 53 13.04 -16.36 21.14
C PRO A 53 14.10 -15.47 20.48
N GLY A 54 15.38 -15.68 20.81
CA GLY A 54 16.51 -14.88 20.34
C GLY A 54 16.86 -13.67 21.22
N MET A 55 16.04 -13.30 22.20
CA MET A 55 16.32 -12.17 23.11
C MET A 55 17.42 -12.46 24.16
N CYS A 56 17.48 -13.68 24.72
CA CYS A 56 18.58 -14.14 25.59
C CYS A 56 19.17 -15.46 25.08
N VAL A 57 20.47 -15.64 25.27
CA VAL A 57 21.19 -16.91 25.04
C VAL A 57 20.82 -17.98 26.09
N CYS A 58 20.30 -17.55 27.25
CA CYS A 58 20.14 -18.34 28.46
C CYS A 58 18.88 -19.24 28.50
N LYS A 59 18.63 -20.01 27.44
CA LYS A 59 17.39 -20.82 27.23
C LYS A 59 17.00 -21.72 28.41
N ASN A 60 17.96 -22.36 29.08
CA ASN A 60 17.70 -23.39 30.10
C ASN A 60 17.47 -22.85 31.53
N LYS A 61 17.45 -21.52 31.73
CA LYS A 61 17.29 -20.90 33.07
C LYS A 61 16.17 -19.88 33.15
N GLN A 62 15.34 -19.78 32.11
CA GLN A 62 14.26 -18.80 32.05
C GLN A 62 12.93 -19.50 32.23
N GLU A 63 12.23 -19.14 33.31
CA GLU A 63 10.87 -19.58 33.58
C GLU A 63 9.95 -18.36 33.54
N LEU A 64 8.72 -18.58 33.08
CA LEU A 64 7.69 -17.57 33.18
C LEU A 64 7.32 -17.37 34.66
N PRO A 65 7.12 -16.13 35.14
CA PRO A 65 6.63 -15.92 36.50
C PRO A 65 5.34 -16.71 36.74
N SER A 66 5.27 -17.47 37.83
CA SER A 66 4.07 -18.27 38.16
C SER A 66 3.13 -17.48 39.06
N LEU A 67 2.20 -16.73 38.45
CA LEU A 67 1.18 -15.96 39.17
C LEU A 67 -0.09 -16.79 39.28
N TRP A 68 -0.49 -17.27 40.46
CA TRP A 68 -1.59 -18.26 40.62
C TRP A 68 -2.86 -17.72 41.29
N GLY A 69 -2.95 -16.41 41.50
CA GLY A 69 -4.01 -15.76 42.28
C GLY A 69 -4.44 -14.40 41.73
N ASN A 70 -4.79 -13.49 42.63
CA ASN A 70 -5.12 -12.11 42.31
C ASN A 70 -3.83 -11.29 42.13
N VAL A 71 -3.79 -10.46 41.09
CA VAL A 71 -2.69 -9.54 40.82
C VAL A 71 -3.22 -8.11 40.83
N ILE A 72 -2.55 -7.23 41.56
CA ILE A 72 -2.79 -5.79 41.49
C ILE A 72 -1.68 -5.14 40.69
N VAL A 73 -2.03 -4.40 39.65
CA VAL A 73 -1.11 -3.56 38.88
C VAL A 73 -1.38 -2.10 39.23
N LEU A 74 -0.35 -1.39 39.67
CA LEU A 74 -0.45 -0.02 40.15
C LEU A 74 0.03 0.96 39.07
N GLY A 75 -0.89 1.70 38.48
CA GLY A 75 -0.58 2.66 37.42
C GLY A 75 -1.69 2.81 36.40
N ALA A 76 -1.53 3.79 35.51
CA ALA A 76 -2.51 4.13 34.47
C ALA A 76 -1.83 4.63 33.18
N GLY A 77 -0.59 4.23 32.90
CA GLY A 77 0.05 4.45 31.59
C GLY A 77 0.34 3.10 30.94
N ASP A 78 0.87 3.10 29.72
CA ASP A 78 1.08 1.90 28.88
C ASP A 78 1.72 0.74 29.65
N THR A 79 2.77 1.04 30.42
CA THR A 79 3.46 0.06 31.28
C THR A 79 2.53 -0.72 32.22
N ALA A 80 1.48 -0.07 32.75
CA ALA A 80 0.52 -0.73 33.64
C ALA A 80 -0.39 -1.69 32.87
N PHE A 81 -0.85 -1.33 31.68
CA PHE A 81 -1.72 -2.17 30.87
C PHE A 81 -0.96 -3.35 30.28
N ASP A 82 0.30 -3.15 29.84
CA ASP A 82 1.23 -4.22 29.47
C ASP A 82 1.48 -5.20 30.64
N CYS A 83 1.70 -4.67 31.86
CA CYS A 83 1.85 -5.51 33.04
C CYS A 83 0.59 -6.32 33.32
N ALA A 84 -0.60 -5.73 33.13
CA ALA A 84 -1.87 -6.39 33.38
C ALA A 84 -2.12 -7.55 32.41
N THR A 85 -1.99 -7.32 31.11
CA THR A 85 -2.17 -8.37 30.08
C THR A 85 -1.08 -9.44 30.15
N SER A 86 0.16 -9.06 30.49
CA SER A 86 1.27 -9.99 30.72
C SER A 86 1.07 -10.85 31.97
N ALA A 87 0.46 -10.31 33.03
CA ALA A 87 0.13 -11.07 34.23
C ALA A 87 -0.85 -12.21 33.94
N LEU A 88 -1.81 -12.02 33.04
CA LEU A 88 -2.70 -13.09 32.58
C LEU A 88 -1.94 -14.23 31.89
N ARG A 89 -0.92 -13.91 31.08
CA ARG A 89 -0.05 -14.95 30.45
C ARG A 89 0.75 -15.72 31.48
N CYS A 90 1.06 -15.10 32.62
CA CYS A 90 1.77 -15.70 33.74
C CYS A 90 0.86 -16.58 34.64
N GLY A 91 -0.40 -16.77 34.27
CA GLY A 91 -1.36 -17.63 34.97
C GLY A 91 -2.28 -16.92 35.95
N ALA A 92 -2.23 -15.58 36.02
CA ALA A 92 -3.03 -14.82 36.98
C ALA A 92 -4.52 -15.15 36.83
N ARG A 93 -5.18 -15.47 37.94
CA ARG A 93 -6.62 -15.76 37.93
C ARG A 93 -7.44 -14.51 37.66
N LYS A 94 -7.01 -13.38 38.22
CA LYS A 94 -7.70 -12.09 38.11
C LYS A 94 -6.69 -10.96 38.25
N VAL A 95 -6.86 -9.92 37.43
CA VAL A 95 -5.98 -8.75 37.43
C VAL A 95 -6.80 -7.50 37.70
N PHE A 96 -6.33 -6.68 38.65
CA PHE A 96 -6.89 -5.37 38.97
C PHE A 96 -5.87 -4.30 38.61
N VAL A 97 -6.25 -3.39 37.72
CA VAL A 97 -5.49 -2.18 37.41
C VAL A 97 -5.99 -1.07 38.32
N VAL A 98 -5.16 -0.64 39.25
CA VAL A 98 -5.52 0.28 40.33
C VAL A 98 -4.75 1.58 40.14
N PHE A 99 -5.45 2.70 40.20
CA PHE A 99 -4.86 4.02 39.94
C PHE A 99 -5.44 5.13 40.82
N ARG A 100 -4.56 6.09 41.14
CA ARG A 100 -4.80 7.18 42.11
C ARG A 100 -5.73 8.31 41.63
N LYS A 101 -6.31 8.18 40.44
CA LYS A 101 -7.15 9.22 39.81
C LYS A 101 -8.38 8.58 39.18
N GLY A 102 -9.19 9.36 38.45
CA GLY A 102 -10.34 8.85 37.71
C GLY A 102 -9.97 8.19 36.38
N PHE A 103 -10.95 7.52 35.75
CA PHE A 103 -10.79 6.93 34.40
C PHE A 103 -10.42 7.97 33.34
N THR A 104 -10.92 9.19 33.47
CA THR A 104 -10.61 10.33 32.57
C THR A 104 -9.16 10.78 32.68
N ASN A 105 -8.40 10.29 33.66
CA ASN A 105 -6.99 10.61 33.88
C ASN A 105 -6.04 9.47 33.51
N ILE A 106 -6.53 8.41 32.87
CA ILE A 106 -5.66 7.38 32.30
C ILE A 106 -4.79 8.02 31.22
N ARG A 107 -3.49 7.74 31.25
CA ARG A 107 -2.49 8.29 30.33
C ARG A 107 -2.31 7.45 29.07
N ALA A 108 -2.59 6.15 29.17
CA ALA A 108 -2.57 5.26 28.02
C ALA A 108 -3.69 5.63 27.05
N VAL A 109 -3.45 5.41 25.75
CA VAL A 109 -4.44 5.63 24.70
C VAL A 109 -5.60 4.61 24.81
N PRO A 110 -6.81 4.94 24.34
CA PRO A 110 -7.97 4.06 24.45
C PRO A 110 -7.75 2.64 23.89
N GLU A 111 -6.97 2.51 22.83
CA GLU A 111 -6.63 1.24 22.19
C GLU A 111 -5.90 0.29 23.15
N GLU A 112 -4.97 0.82 23.95
CA GLU A 112 -4.20 0.07 24.95
C GLU A 112 -5.09 -0.36 26.13
N ILE A 113 -5.97 0.53 26.58
CA ILE A 113 -6.97 0.24 27.63
C ILE A 113 -7.91 -0.90 27.19
N ASN A 114 -8.34 -0.86 25.93
CA ASN A 114 -9.28 -1.81 25.37
C ASN A 114 -8.73 -3.25 25.38
N LEU A 115 -7.42 -3.45 25.18
CA LEU A 115 -6.80 -4.78 25.27
C LEU A 115 -7.01 -5.42 26.65
N ALA A 116 -6.68 -4.68 27.73
CA ALA A 116 -6.89 -5.17 29.09
C ALA A 116 -8.39 -5.36 29.42
N LYS A 117 -9.26 -4.48 28.90
CA LYS A 117 -10.71 -4.54 29.11
C LYS A 117 -11.34 -5.75 28.42
N GLU A 118 -10.95 -6.06 27.18
CA GLU A 118 -11.40 -7.23 26.44
C GLU A 118 -11.04 -8.53 27.17
N GLU A 119 -9.84 -8.56 27.76
CA GLU A 119 -9.32 -9.65 28.59
C GLU A 119 -9.83 -9.65 30.05
N LYS A 120 -10.82 -8.81 30.36
CA LYS A 120 -11.55 -8.77 31.64
C LYS A 120 -10.68 -8.38 32.85
N CYS A 121 -9.62 -7.60 32.64
CA CYS A 121 -8.98 -6.88 33.74
C CYS A 121 -9.98 -5.90 34.37
N GLU A 122 -9.98 -5.82 35.70
CA GLU A 122 -10.83 -4.88 36.43
C GLU A 122 -10.08 -3.58 36.72
N PHE A 123 -10.79 -2.46 36.66
CA PHE A 123 -10.21 -1.14 36.82
C PHE A 123 -10.75 -0.51 38.11
N ILE A 124 -9.86 -0.14 39.03
CA ILE A 124 -10.21 0.45 40.31
C ILE A 124 -9.62 1.87 40.39
N PRO A 125 -10.43 2.91 40.07
CA PRO A 125 -9.98 4.28 40.14
C PRO A 125 -9.95 4.79 41.58
N PHE A 126 -9.34 5.97 41.74
CA PHE A 126 -9.36 6.75 42.99
C PHE A 126 -8.72 6.05 44.20
N GLN A 127 -7.65 5.27 43.99
CA GLN A 127 -6.98 4.53 45.06
C GLN A 127 -5.49 4.88 45.15
N SER A 128 -5.04 5.32 46.33
CA SER A 128 -3.62 5.54 46.62
C SER A 128 -3.12 4.48 47.61
N PRO A 129 -2.07 3.71 47.26
CA PRO A 129 -1.61 2.60 48.09
C PRO A 129 -0.92 3.10 49.37
N LYS A 130 -1.23 2.46 50.51
CA LYS A 130 -0.72 2.85 51.84
C LYS A 130 0.09 1.78 52.54
N GLN A 131 -0.42 0.56 52.63
CA GLN A 131 0.25 -0.50 53.37
C GLN A 131 0.08 -1.84 52.69
N VAL A 132 1.20 -2.55 52.50
CA VAL A 132 1.17 -3.95 52.06
C VAL A 132 1.05 -4.86 53.26
N ILE A 133 0.05 -5.74 53.24
CA ILE A 133 -0.24 -6.67 54.32
C ILE A 133 0.37 -8.03 53.96
N LEU A 134 1.31 -8.47 54.79
CA LEU A 134 1.96 -9.77 54.64
C LEU A 134 1.33 -10.81 55.57
N ARG A 135 1.16 -12.04 55.07
CA ARG A 135 0.88 -13.24 55.87
C ARG A 135 1.85 -14.33 55.47
N ASN A 136 2.50 -14.96 56.46
CA ASN A 136 3.51 -15.99 56.21
C ASN A 136 4.61 -15.54 55.22
N LYS A 137 5.08 -14.28 55.36
CA LYS A 137 6.08 -13.64 54.49
C LYS A 137 5.66 -13.49 53.01
N ARG A 138 4.37 -13.58 52.70
CA ARG A 138 3.81 -13.31 51.36
C ARG A 138 2.74 -12.25 51.40
N ILE A 139 2.59 -11.52 50.29
CA ILE A 139 1.52 -10.54 50.13
C ILE A 139 0.17 -11.26 50.22
N ALA A 140 -0.72 -10.72 51.03
CA ALA A 140 -2.10 -11.21 51.19
C ALA A 140 -3.14 -10.14 50.86
N ALA A 141 -2.78 -8.86 51.01
CA ALA A 141 -3.61 -7.73 50.68
C ALA A 141 -2.78 -6.44 50.59
N ILE A 142 -3.39 -5.38 50.08
CA ILE A 142 -2.88 -4.02 50.16
C ILE A 142 -4.03 -3.08 50.58
N GLU A 143 -3.73 -2.20 51.53
CA GLU A 143 -4.60 -1.11 51.97
C GLU A 143 -4.38 0.11 51.09
N PHE A 144 -5.48 0.74 50.70
CA PHE A 144 -5.53 1.99 49.95
C PHE A 144 -6.34 3.02 50.72
N TYR A 145 -5.98 4.29 50.55
CA TYR A 145 -6.86 5.40 50.85
C TYR A 145 -7.55 5.85 49.56
N ARG A 146 -8.81 6.22 49.68
CA ARG A 146 -9.52 6.86 48.56
C ARG A 146 -8.86 8.19 48.25
N THR A 147 -8.76 8.51 46.96
CA THR A 147 -8.32 9.82 46.50
C THR A 147 -9.47 10.59 45.87
N GLU A 148 -9.47 11.91 45.97
CA GLU A 148 -10.40 12.76 45.25
C GLU A 148 -9.75 14.08 44.85
N GLN A 149 -10.42 14.82 43.98
CA GLN A 149 -9.98 16.14 43.53
C GLN A 149 -10.82 17.19 44.25
N ASN A 150 -10.17 18.10 44.98
CA ASN A 150 -10.85 19.21 45.63
C ASN A 150 -11.26 20.31 44.61
N GLU A 151 -11.96 21.34 45.08
CA GLU A 151 -12.43 22.46 44.24
C GLU A 151 -11.29 23.23 43.54
N ASN A 152 -10.08 23.18 44.10
CA ASN A 152 -8.88 23.81 43.53
C ASN A 152 -8.18 22.93 42.48
N GLY A 153 -8.70 21.73 42.22
CA GLY A 153 -8.08 20.78 41.29
C GLY A 153 -6.93 19.97 41.90
N GLU A 154 -6.67 20.08 43.19
CA GLU A 154 -5.63 19.33 43.89
C GLU A 154 -6.13 17.94 44.28
N TRP A 155 -5.24 16.95 44.20
CA TRP A 155 -5.55 15.58 44.57
C TRP A 155 -5.24 15.34 46.05
N ILE A 156 -6.27 15.00 46.82
CA ILE A 156 -6.16 14.69 48.25
C ILE A 156 -6.41 13.20 48.49
N GLU A 157 -5.95 12.71 49.65
CA GLU A 157 -6.19 11.36 50.13
C GLU A 157 -7.08 11.44 51.37
N ASP A 158 -8.15 10.64 51.40
CA ASP A 158 -9.03 10.52 52.54
C ASP A 158 -8.61 9.29 53.37
N GLU A 159 -8.06 9.54 54.56
CA GLU A 159 -7.56 8.50 55.45
C GLU A 159 -8.67 7.71 56.16
N GLU A 160 -9.88 8.27 56.24
CA GLU A 160 -11.05 7.60 56.84
C GLU A 160 -11.68 6.62 55.85
N GLN A 161 -11.58 6.91 54.54
CA GLN A 161 -12.08 6.06 53.46
C GLN A 161 -11.03 5.04 53.00
N LYS A 162 -10.90 3.96 53.78
CA LYS A 162 -9.95 2.87 53.51
C LYS A 162 -10.57 1.72 52.72
N THR A 163 -9.80 1.20 51.77
CA THR A 163 -10.14 -0.04 51.05
C THR A 163 -9.00 -1.04 51.16
N VAL A 164 -9.30 -2.27 51.58
CA VAL A 164 -8.31 -3.37 51.62
C VAL A 164 -8.64 -4.36 50.52
N LEU A 165 -7.76 -4.45 49.52
CA LEU A 165 -7.92 -5.40 48.42
C LEU A 165 -7.04 -6.63 48.65
N LYS A 166 -7.67 -7.81 48.62
CA LYS A 166 -6.96 -9.09 48.69
C LYS A 166 -6.20 -9.34 47.39
N THR A 167 -4.91 -9.58 47.52
CA THR A 167 -4.02 -9.85 46.38
C THR A 167 -2.91 -10.78 46.81
N ASP A 168 -2.42 -11.58 45.86
CA ASP A 168 -1.28 -12.48 46.05
C ASP A 168 -0.01 -11.84 45.47
N PHE A 169 -0.18 -10.97 44.46
CA PHE A 169 0.91 -10.28 43.78
C PHE A 169 0.61 -8.79 43.59
N ILE A 170 1.67 -7.98 43.59
CA ILE A 170 1.61 -6.55 43.29
C ILE A 170 2.66 -6.23 42.25
N ILE A 171 2.28 -5.52 41.19
CA ILE A 171 3.17 -5.01 40.15
C ILE A 171 3.10 -3.48 40.15
N SER A 172 4.18 -2.81 40.56
CA SER A 172 4.30 -1.36 40.52
C SER A 172 4.69 -0.88 39.12
N ALA A 173 3.81 -0.12 38.47
CA ALA A 173 3.98 0.41 37.11
C ALA A 173 3.89 1.95 37.09
N PHE A 174 4.50 2.62 38.07
CA PHE A 174 4.47 4.09 38.20
C PHE A 174 5.37 4.85 37.24
N GLY A 175 6.06 4.14 36.35
CA GLY A 175 7.01 4.70 35.41
C GLY A 175 8.46 4.42 35.81
N SER A 176 9.37 5.08 35.11
CA SER A 176 10.81 4.91 35.25
C SER A 176 11.48 6.26 35.43
N GLY A 177 12.73 6.26 35.88
CA GLY A 177 13.54 7.47 36.06
C GLY A 177 15.02 7.17 35.95
N LEU A 178 15.81 8.21 36.23
CA LEU A 178 17.26 8.14 36.34
C LEU A 178 17.64 8.42 37.80
N TYR A 179 18.13 7.42 38.52
CA TYR A 179 18.44 7.55 39.96
C TYR A 179 19.89 7.23 40.30
N ASP A 180 20.54 6.35 39.54
CA ASP A 180 21.90 5.86 39.75
C ASP A 180 22.90 7.02 39.71
N SER A 181 23.61 7.20 40.83
CA SER A 181 24.57 8.28 41.01
C SER A 181 25.80 8.11 40.14
N ALA A 182 26.24 6.89 39.85
CA ALA A 182 27.37 6.62 38.97
C ALA A 182 27.02 6.95 37.52
N VAL A 183 25.80 6.65 37.07
CA VAL A 183 25.32 7.03 35.72
C VAL A 183 25.22 8.56 35.59
N LYS A 184 24.65 9.24 36.60
CA LYS A 184 24.62 10.72 36.62
C LYS A 184 26.01 11.33 36.64
N HIS A 185 26.91 10.79 37.45
CA HIS A 185 28.29 11.25 37.54
C HIS A 185 29.05 11.02 36.23
N ALA A 186 28.77 9.92 35.53
CA ALA A 186 29.32 9.66 34.21
C ALA A 186 28.93 10.73 33.19
N MET A 187 27.80 11.42 33.41
CA MET A 187 27.30 12.49 32.58
C MET A 187 27.80 13.91 32.94
N VAL A 188 28.62 14.09 33.97
CA VAL A 188 29.21 15.41 34.26
C VAL A 188 30.15 15.83 33.10
N PRO A 189 30.06 17.06 32.55
CA PRO A 189 29.40 18.25 33.10
C PRO A 189 28.05 18.65 32.45
N VAL A 190 27.29 17.71 31.88
CA VAL A 190 25.95 17.99 31.33
C VAL A 190 25.02 18.53 32.42
N LYS A 191 24.38 19.67 32.16
CA LYS A 191 23.38 20.27 33.06
C LYS A 191 22.13 19.40 33.13
N MET A 192 21.58 19.28 34.34
CA MET A 192 20.32 18.58 34.59
C MET A 192 19.21 19.61 34.82
N ASN A 193 18.04 19.34 34.27
CA ASN A 193 16.84 20.16 34.45
C ASN A 193 16.16 19.90 35.81
N LYS A 194 15.03 20.58 36.06
CA LYS A 194 14.23 20.43 37.29
C LYS A 194 13.69 19.01 37.55
N TRP A 195 13.64 18.17 36.52
CA TRP A 195 13.22 16.78 36.60
C TRP A 195 14.39 15.81 36.78
N ASN A 196 15.61 16.34 36.97
CA ASN A 196 16.84 15.58 37.12
C ASN A 196 17.20 14.73 35.88
N LEU A 197 16.85 15.25 34.70
CA LEU A 197 17.20 14.71 33.38
C LEU A 197 18.12 15.68 32.64
N PRO A 198 18.95 15.23 31.68
CA PRO A 198 19.77 16.11 30.85
C PRO A 198 18.94 17.25 30.24
N GLU A 199 19.42 18.48 30.40
CA GLU A 199 18.88 19.64 29.71
C GLU A 199 19.33 19.60 28.25
N VAL A 200 18.37 19.74 27.34
CA VAL A 200 18.59 19.72 25.89
C VAL A 200 17.95 20.94 25.24
N ASP A 201 18.53 21.40 24.15
CA ASP A 201 17.89 22.30 23.20
C ASP A 201 16.90 21.49 22.35
N GLU A 202 15.61 21.81 22.42
CA GLU A 202 14.53 21.05 21.75
C GLU A 202 14.57 21.15 20.21
N THR A 203 15.36 22.05 19.64
CA THR A 203 15.53 22.17 18.18
C THR A 203 16.67 21.28 17.69
N THR A 204 17.76 21.21 18.45
CA THR A 204 19.01 20.57 18.03
C THR A 204 19.29 19.25 18.72
N MET A 205 18.61 18.98 19.83
CA MET A 205 18.87 17.90 20.78
C MET A 205 20.27 17.98 21.44
N MET A 206 20.97 19.11 21.32
CA MET A 206 22.27 19.33 21.95
C MET A 206 22.09 19.64 23.44
N THR A 207 22.98 19.11 24.26
CA THR A 207 23.03 19.40 25.71
C THR A 207 23.79 20.70 25.99
N SER A 208 23.95 21.05 27.26
CA SER A 208 24.83 22.15 27.68
C SER A 208 26.32 21.98 27.34
N VAL A 209 26.74 20.80 26.89
CA VAL A 209 28.11 20.50 26.49
C VAL A 209 28.16 20.38 24.95
N PRO A 210 28.89 21.27 24.25
CA PRO A 210 29.02 21.19 22.80
C PRO A 210 29.55 19.82 22.35
N GLY A 211 28.91 19.25 21.33
CA GLY A 211 29.24 17.91 20.82
C GLY A 211 28.59 16.76 21.59
N VAL A 212 27.83 17.04 22.65
CA VAL A 212 27.03 16.04 23.38
C VAL A 212 25.55 16.30 23.16
N PHE A 213 24.85 15.30 22.67
CA PHE A 213 23.43 15.32 22.32
C PHE A 213 22.66 14.30 23.15
N CYS A 214 21.35 14.48 23.32
CA CYS A 214 20.51 13.59 24.10
C CYS A 214 19.10 13.52 23.51
N GLY A 215 18.51 12.32 23.46
CA GLY A 215 17.18 12.11 22.89
C GLY A 215 16.46 10.88 23.45
N GLY A 216 15.17 10.76 23.16
CA GLY A 216 14.30 9.70 23.68
C GLY A 216 13.92 9.92 25.14
N ASP A 217 13.50 8.86 25.84
CA ASP A 217 13.00 8.97 27.23
C ASP A 217 13.94 9.73 28.17
N LEU A 218 15.26 9.66 27.93
CA LEU A 218 16.27 10.34 28.75
C LEU A 218 16.17 11.87 28.64
N ALA A 219 15.87 12.40 27.45
CA ALA A 219 15.69 13.84 27.26
C ALA A 219 14.42 14.36 27.97
N GLY A 220 13.47 13.47 28.27
CA GLY A 220 12.20 13.82 28.93
C GLY A 220 11.19 14.52 28.01
N THR A 221 11.50 14.63 26.72
CA THR A 221 10.66 15.21 25.67
C THR A 221 9.77 14.17 25.00
N ALA A 222 10.24 12.93 24.85
CA ALA A 222 9.51 11.83 24.24
C ALA A 222 8.66 11.05 25.26
N GLN A 223 7.48 10.60 24.85
CA GLN A 223 6.63 9.65 25.57
C GLN A 223 6.39 8.36 24.76
N THR A 224 6.77 8.36 23.49
CA THR A 224 6.53 7.26 22.56
C THR A 224 7.81 6.85 21.82
N THR A 225 7.78 5.65 21.23
CA THR A 225 8.88 5.18 20.37
C THR A 225 9.09 6.11 19.16
N VAL A 226 8.02 6.61 18.53
CA VAL A 226 8.13 7.48 17.35
C VAL A 226 8.78 8.83 17.66
N GLU A 227 8.46 9.41 18.81
CA GLU A 227 9.11 10.64 19.29
C GLU A 227 10.59 10.37 19.60
N SER A 228 10.91 9.25 20.26
CA SER A 228 12.31 8.88 20.55
C SER A 228 13.13 8.67 19.29
N VAL A 229 12.55 8.05 18.25
CA VAL A 229 13.18 7.91 16.94
C VAL A 229 13.36 9.28 16.27
N ASN A 230 12.37 10.18 16.40
CA ASN A 230 12.46 11.54 15.88
C ASN A 230 13.54 12.38 16.60
N ASP A 231 13.72 12.23 17.90
CA ASP A 231 14.81 12.89 18.63
C ASP A 231 16.17 12.44 18.10
N GLY A 232 16.35 11.13 17.89
CA GLY A 232 17.56 10.59 17.26
C GLY A 232 17.77 11.11 15.84
N LYS A 233 16.69 11.19 15.04
CA LYS A 233 16.72 11.73 13.67
C LYS A 233 17.09 13.21 13.64
N THR A 234 16.52 14.01 14.53
CA THR A 234 16.83 15.44 14.69
C THR A 234 18.28 15.61 15.12
N ALA A 235 18.70 14.89 16.16
CA ALA A 235 20.08 14.93 16.64
C ALA A 235 21.08 14.53 15.55
N ALA A 236 20.76 13.57 14.68
CA ALA A 236 21.65 13.15 13.60
C ALA A 236 22.03 14.30 12.65
N TRP A 237 21.09 15.19 12.32
CA TRP A 237 21.38 16.38 11.50
C TRP A 237 22.34 17.35 12.21
N TYR A 238 22.11 17.61 13.49
CA TYR A 238 22.94 18.57 14.23
C TYR A 238 24.27 17.98 14.70
N ILE A 239 24.36 16.67 14.90
CA ILE A 239 25.62 15.94 15.04
C ILE A 239 26.42 16.07 13.75
N HIS A 240 25.78 15.87 12.58
CA HIS A 240 26.42 16.07 11.28
C HIS A 240 26.95 17.51 11.14
N LYS A 241 26.09 18.51 11.37
CA LYS A 241 26.48 19.93 11.34
C LYS A 241 27.67 20.22 12.27
N TYR A 242 27.58 19.80 13.53
CA TYR A 242 28.63 20.01 14.53
C TYR A 242 29.97 19.38 14.11
N ILE A 243 29.95 18.15 13.58
CA ILE A 243 31.17 17.48 13.12
C ILE A 243 31.76 18.20 11.90
N GLN A 244 30.93 18.63 10.94
CA GLN A 244 31.41 19.33 9.75
C GLN A 244 32.05 20.68 10.13
N GLU A 245 31.39 21.46 10.99
CA GLU A 245 31.92 22.72 11.51
C GLU A 245 33.23 22.52 12.28
N PHE A 246 33.38 21.41 13.01
CA PHE A 246 34.64 21.05 13.67
C PHE A 246 35.81 20.84 12.68
N TYR A 247 35.51 20.47 11.43
CA TYR A 247 36.49 20.32 10.34
C TYR A 247 36.47 21.51 9.36
N ASP A 248 35.94 22.66 9.77
CA ASP A 248 35.84 23.88 8.96
C ASP A 248 35.03 23.69 7.64
N LEU A 249 34.07 22.76 7.65
CA LEU A 249 33.18 22.48 6.53
C LEU A 249 31.79 23.08 6.77
N VAL A 250 31.19 23.62 5.71
CA VAL A 250 29.86 24.24 5.75
C VAL A 250 28.80 23.24 5.31
N VAL A 251 27.71 23.17 6.08
CA VAL A 251 26.50 22.41 5.72
C VAL A 251 25.36 23.37 5.34
N PRO A 252 24.40 22.93 4.50
CA PRO A 252 23.22 23.73 4.19
C PRO A 252 22.45 24.15 5.44
N GLU A 253 21.79 25.32 5.42
CA GLU A 253 20.93 25.74 6.53
C GLU A 253 19.68 24.86 6.65
N ILE A 254 19.14 24.43 5.51
CA ILE A 254 17.96 23.56 5.44
C ILE A 254 18.42 22.10 5.61
N PRO A 255 17.84 21.34 6.55
CA PRO A 255 18.17 19.93 6.75
C PRO A 255 17.96 19.06 5.51
N GLN A 256 18.97 18.27 5.15
CA GLN A 256 18.99 17.36 4.00
C GLN A 256 19.34 15.93 4.44
N LEU A 257 18.52 15.34 5.32
CA LEU A 257 18.70 13.94 5.70
C LEU A 257 18.44 13.02 4.50
N PRO A 258 19.31 12.02 4.24
CA PRO A 258 19.10 11.06 3.16
C PRO A 258 17.79 10.27 3.31
N LYS A 259 17.20 9.88 2.17
CA LYS A 259 16.14 8.87 2.12
C LYS A 259 16.70 7.48 2.45
N PHE A 260 15.82 6.50 2.58
CA PHE A 260 16.17 5.09 2.64
C PHE A 260 16.35 4.52 1.23
N TYR A 261 17.40 3.73 1.02
CA TYR A 261 17.74 3.13 -0.28
C TYR A 261 18.05 1.63 -0.15
N THR A 262 17.79 0.89 -1.22
CA THR A 262 18.08 -0.54 -1.39
C THR A 262 18.59 -0.82 -2.81
N ALA A 263 19.04 -2.04 -3.07
CA ALA A 263 19.44 -2.46 -4.43
C ALA A 263 18.30 -2.41 -5.46
N ILE A 264 17.04 -2.26 -5.03
CA ILE A 264 15.90 -2.04 -5.92
C ILE A 264 16.01 -0.68 -6.60
N ASP A 265 16.53 0.33 -5.90
CA ASP A 265 16.63 1.70 -6.42
C ASP A 265 17.61 1.81 -7.60
N ASP A 266 18.55 0.86 -7.72
CA ASP A 266 19.54 0.79 -8.80
C ASP A 266 19.02 0.08 -10.06
N VAL A 267 17.80 -0.47 -10.04
CA VAL A 267 17.23 -1.16 -11.20
C VAL A 267 16.96 -0.18 -12.35
N ASP A 268 17.52 -0.49 -13.52
CA ASP A 268 17.29 0.29 -14.74
C ASP A 268 15.91 -0.07 -15.34
N ILE A 269 15.05 0.93 -15.42
CA ILE A 269 13.72 0.84 -16.06
C ILE A 269 13.63 1.72 -17.31
N SER A 270 14.76 2.19 -17.83
CA SER A 270 14.80 2.94 -19.08
C SER A 270 14.44 2.05 -20.28
N VAL A 271 13.93 2.67 -21.34
CA VAL A 271 13.53 1.97 -22.56
C VAL A 271 13.78 2.87 -23.77
N GLU A 272 14.20 2.28 -24.89
CA GLU A 272 14.42 2.99 -26.14
C GLU A 272 13.43 2.52 -27.21
N ILE A 273 12.78 3.49 -27.88
CA ILE A 273 11.76 3.24 -28.91
C ILE A 273 11.97 4.25 -30.04
N CYS A 274 12.08 3.77 -31.28
CA CYS A 274 12.26 4.64 -32.47
C CYS A 274 13.46 5.61 -32.35
N GLY A 275 14.53 5.20 -31.67
CA GLY A 275 15.71 6.05 -31.40
C GLY A 275 15.50 7.10 -30.29
N ILE A 276 14.34 7.09 -29.61
CA ILE A 276 14.03 7.96 -28.48
C ILE A 276 14.28 7.18 -27.18
N LYS A 277 15.14 7.71 -26.30
CA LYS A 277 15.45 7.12 -24.99
C LYS A 277 14.56 7.72 -23.91
N PHE A 278 13.80 6.86 -23.23
CA PHE A 278 12.94 7.22 -22.10
C PHE A 278 13.62 6.81 -20.80
N GLU A 279 13.70 7.71 -19.81
CA GLU A 279 14.28 7.45 -18.49
C GLU A 279 13.52 6.37 -17.70
N ASN A 280 12.21 6.29 -17.92
CA ASN A 280 11.29 5.28 -17.41
C ASN A 280 10.10 5.16 -18.39
N PRO A 281 9.28 4.10 -18.33
CA PRO A 281 8.25 3.89 -19.34
C PRO A 281 6.97 4.71 -19.12
N PHE A 282 6.94 5.63 -18.14
CA PHE A 282 5.72 6.33 -17.72
C PHE A 282 5.65 7.74 -18.27
N GLY A 283 4.49 8.09 -18.84
CA GLY A 283 4.25 9.44 -19.35
C GLY A 283 2.82 9.91 -19.21
N LEU A 284 2.65 11.21 -19.38
CA LEU A 284 1.32 11.83 -19.38
C LEU A 284 0.65 11.65 -20.74
N ALA A 285 -0.60 11.17 -20.74
CA ALA A 285 -1.40 11.13 -21.96
C ALA A 285 -1.87 12.55 -22.37
N SER A 286 -2.15 12.74 -23.67
CA SER A 286 -2.82 13.96 -24.17
C SER A 286 -4.24 14.06 -23.60
N ALA A 287 -4.40 14.79 -22.50
CA ALA A 287 -5.59 14.77 -21.65
C ALA A 287 -5.60 15.95 -20.64
N PRO A 288 -6.58 16.05 -19.71
CA PRO A 288 -6.64 17.13 -18.71
C PRO A 288 -5.35 17.35 -17.88
N PRO A 289 -4.58 16.31 -17.48
CA PRO A 289 -3.28 16.50 -16.82
C PRO A 289 -2.23 17.25 -17.66
N CYS A 290 -2.47 17.42 -18.96
CA CYS A 290 -1.64 18.17 -19.90
C CYS A 290 -2.36 19.42 -20.45
N THR A 291 -3.31 20.00 -19.71
CA THR A 291 -4.09 21.17 -20.17
C THR A 291 -3.19 22.39 -20.44
N SER A 292 -2.07 22.53 -19.74
CA SER A 292 -1.09 23.60 -19.94
C SER A 292 0.35 23.09 -19.81
N SER A 293 1.28 23.78 -20.46
CA SER A 293 2.71 23.43 -20.40
C SER A 293 3.31 23.57 -19.00
N ALA A 294 2.81 24.48 -18.17
CA ALA A 294 3.20 24.58 -16.77
C ALA A 294 2.85 23.31 -15.96
N MET A 295 1.80 22.57 -16.34
CA MET A 295 1.50 21.27 -15.72
C MET A 295 2.52 20.21 -16.13
N ILE A 296 2.88 20.17 -17.42
CA ILE A 296 3.90 19.27 -17.94
C ILE A 296 5.26 19.53 -17.26
N ARG A 297 5.66 20.80 -17.10
CA ARG A 297 6.86 21.20 -16.35
C ARG A 297 6.88 20.58 -14.95
N ARG A 298 5.81 20.76 -14.17
CA ARG A 298 5.72 20.19 -12.81
C ARG A 298 5.77 18.66 -12.79
N ALA A 299 5.18 18.02 -13.81
CA ALA A 299 5.28 16.57 -13.94
C ALA A 299 6.73 16.11 -14.22
N PHE A 300 7.47 16.82 -15.06
CA PHE A 300 8.90 16.55 -15.28
C PHE A 300 9.74 16.79 -14.03
N GLU A 301 9.49 17.86 -13.29
CA GLU A 301 10.13 18.15 -11.99
C GLU A 301 9.86 17.02 -10.96
N THR A 302 8.72 16.36 -11.05
CA THR A 302 8.35 15.25 -10.15
C THR A 302 8.95 13.91 -10.59
N GLY A 303 9.31 13.74 -11.87
CA GLY A 303 10.02 12.56 -12.37
C GLY A 303 9.42 11.85 -13.58
N TRP A 304 8.30 12.32 -14.13
CA TRP A 304 7.71 11.73 -15.35
C TRP A 304 8.72 11.77 -16.51
N ALA A 305 8.87 10.69 -17.27
CA ALA A 305 9.87 10.62 -18.34
C ALA A 305 9.41 11.30 -19.63
N PHE A 306 8.11 11.26 -19.91
CA PHE A 306 7.55 11.88 -21.09
C PHE A 306 6.17 12.47 -20.87
N ALA A 307 5.78 13.40 -21.71
CA ALA A 307 4.44 13.96 -21.71
C ALA A 307 3.99 14.24 -23.14
N ILE A 308 2.69 14.08 -23.34
CA ILE A 308 2.05 14.40 -24.61
C ILE A 308 1.23 15.67 -24.40
N THR A 309 1.45 16.67 -25.25
CA THR A 309 0.67 17.92 -25.19
C THR A 309 -0.82 17.60 -25.33
N LYS A 310 -1.70 18.41 -24.72
CA LYS A 310 -3.11 18.37 -25.11
C LYS A 310 -3.18 18.60 -26.62
N THR A 311 -3.98 17.79 -27.32
CA THR A 311 -4.12 17.86 -28.77
C THR A 311 -4.42 19.29 -29.20
N PHE A 312 -3.67 19.84 -30.15
CA PHE A 312 -3.91 21.17 -30.70
C PHE A 312 -4.03 21.12 -32.22
N ALA A 313 -4.63 22.18 -32.79
CA ALA A 313 -4.92 22.31 -34.21
C ALA A 313 -4.46 23.68 -34.73
N LEU A 314 -4.64 23.92 -36.03
CA LEU A 314 -4.43 25.23 -36.64
C LEU A 314 -5.50 26.23 -36.14
N ASP A 315 -5.21 27.53 -36.24
CA ASP A 315 -6.08 28.58 -35.69
C ASP A 315 -7.49 28.59 -36.33
N LYS A 316 -7.60 28.13 -37.58
CA LYS A 316 -8.90 27.98 -38.26
C LYS A 316 -9.80 26.90 -37.64
N ASP A 317 -9.21 25.99 -36.86
CA ASP A 317 -9.85 24.83 -36.24
C ASP A 317 -9.94 24.99 -34.70
N LEU A 318 -9.90 26.24 -34.19
CA LEU A 318 -10.06 26.52 -32.78
C LEU A 318 -11.43 26.05 -32.26
N VAL A 319 -11.42 25.55 -31.02
CA VAL A 319 -12.60 25.01 -30.35
C VAL A 319 -12.88 25.78 -29.06
N THR A 320 -14.12 25.67 -28.59
CA THR A 320 -14.55 26.17 -27.28
C THR A 320 -15.19 25.03 -26.50
N ASN A 321 -14.70 24.75 -25.30
CA ASN A 321 -15.25 23.71 -24.45
C ASN A 321 -16.58 24.14 -23.83
N ILE A 322 -17.46 23.16 -23.61
CA ILE A 322 -18.70 23.32 -22.84
C ILE A 322 -18.48 22.97 -21.35
N SER A 323 -19.47 23.28 -20.50
CA SER A 323 -19.45 22.89 -19.08
C SER A 323 -20.86 22.59 -18.54
N PRO A 324 -21.01 21.60 -17.63
CA PRO A 324 -20.00 20.65 -17.14
C PRO A 324 -19.57 19.64 -18.23
N ARG A 325 -18.34 19.11 -18.14
CA ARG A 325 -17.76 18.27 -19.21
C ARG A 325 -16.90 17.08 -18.78
N ILE A 326 -16.59 16.92 -17.49
CA ILE A 326 -15.90 15.75 -16.95
C ILE A 326 -16.67 15.32 -15.72
N VAL A 327 -17.07 14.04 -15.67
CA VAL A 327 -17.86 13.48 -14.58
C VAL A 327 -17.23 12.18 -14.09
N LYS A 328 -17.44 11.88 -12.81
CA LYS A 328 -17.06 10.59 -12.23
C LYS A 328 -17.81 9.44 -12.92
N GLY A 329 -17.19 8.28 -12.93
CA GLY A 329 -17.80 7.04 -13.39
C GLY A 329 -18.89 6.52 -12.46
N THR A 330 -19.87 5.81 -13.02
CA THR A 330 -20.87 4.99 -12.31
C THR A 330 -20.57 3.49 -12.43
N THR A 331 -19.45 3.14 -13.07
CA THR A 331 -19.02 1.76 -13.34
C THR A 331 -18.74 0.94 -12.07
N SER A 332 -18.52 1.62 -10.94
CA SER A 332 -18.28 1.02 -9.62
C SER A 332 -19.37 1.43 -8.62
N ARG A 333 -20.62 1.58 -9.09
CA ARG A 333 -21.79 2.01 -8.29
C ARG A 333 -21.61 3.42 -7.69
N HIS A 334 -22.25 3.68 -6.55
CA HIS A 334 -22.23 4.97 -5.84
C HIS A 334 -21.00 5.13 -4.94
N HIS A 335 -19.81 4.77 -5.44
CA HIS A 335 -18.54 5.07 -4.78
C HIS A 335 -18.09 6.50 -5.10
N TYR A 336 -17.60 7.24 -4.10
CA TYR A 336 -17.14 8.63 -4.23
C TYR A 336 -15.78 8.78 -3.53
N GLY A 337 -15.00 9.80 -3.92
CA GLY A 337 -13.66 10.01 -3.39
C GLY A 337 -12.60 9.25 -4.21
N PRO A 338 -11.53 8.72 -3.58
CA PRO A 338 -10.45 8.06 -4.30
C PRO A 338 -10.93 6.81 -5.04
N GLU A 339 -10.09 6.30 -5.95
CA GLU A 339 -10.33 5.05 -6.67
C GLU A 339 -11.59 5.09 -7.56
N GLN A 340 -11.87 6.22 -8.23
CA GLN A 340 -12.92 6.23 -9.26
C GLN A 340 -12.52 5.26 -10.38
N GLY A 341 -13.33 4.22 -10.58
CA GLY A 341 -13.07 3.18 -11.57
C GLY A 341 -13.14 3.68 -13.02
N SER A 342 -13.78 4.83 -13.25
CA SER A 342 -13.76 5.51 -14.54
C SER A 342 -14.10 6.99 -14.41
N PHE A 343 -13.88 7.72 -15.50
CA PHE A 343 -14.47 9.05 -15.74
C PHE A 343 -15.15 9.03 -17.11
N LEU A 344 -16.12 9.92 -17.32
CA LEU A 344 -16.60 10.27 -18.66
C LEU A 344 -16.30 11.73 -18.93
N ASN A 345 -15.83 12.03 -20.14
CA ASN A 345 -15.62 13.40 -20.59
C ASN A 345 -16.32 13.67 -21.93
N ILE A 346 -16.79 14.91 -22.08
CA ILE A 346 -17.22 15.53 -23.34
C ILE A 346 -16.33 16.74 -23.65
N GLU A 347 -15.02 16.61 -23.39
CA GLU A 347 -14.02 17.66 -23.58
C GLU A 347 -13.35 17.57 -24.95
N LEU A 348 -13.24 18.70 -25.65
CA LEU A 348 -12.63 18.76 -26.98
C LEU A 348 -11.09 18.75 -26.92
N ILE A 349 -10.47 19.10 -28.05
CA ILE A 349 -9.04 19.42 -28.12
C ILE A 349 -8.70 20.67 -27.31
N SER A 350 -7.43 21.06 -27.29
CA SER A 350 -6.95 22.26 -26.62
C SER A 350 -7.65 23.53 -27.13
N GLU A 351 -8.10 24.38 -26.20
CA GLU A 351 -8.54 25.76 -26.51
C GLU A 351 -7.35 26.72 -26.71
N LYS A 352 -6.12 26.30 -26.36
CA LYS A 352 -4.90 27.05 -26.60
C LYS A 352 -4.36 26.80 -28.02
N THR A 353 -3.84 27.85 -28.63
CA THR A 353 -3.38 27.90 -30.03
C THR A 353 -2.16 27.02 -30.30
N ALA A 354 -1.91 26.73 -31.58
CA ALA A 354 -0.68 26.06 -31.99
C ALA A 354 0.58 26.84 -31.59
N ASP A 355 0.54 28.18 -31.65
CA ASP A 355 1.67 29.03 -31.24
C ASP A 355 2.01 28.87 -29.76
N TYR A 356 1.00 28.84 -28.89
CA TYR A 356 1.19 28.57 -27.47
C TYR A 356 1.91 27.23 -27.25
N TRP A 357 1.45 26.17 -27.93
CA TRP A 357 2.02 24.84 -27.77
C TRP A 357 3.42 24.74 -28.35
N CYS A 358 3.68 25.32 -29.52
CA CYS A 358 5.00 25.29 -30.15
C CYS A 358 6.04 26.08 -29.33
N GLY A 359 5.68 27.27 -28.84
CA GLY A 359 6.52 28.01 -27.89
C GLY A 359 6.78 27.21 -26.61
N SER A 360 5.73 26.60 -26.05
CA SER A 360 5.85 25.76 -24.85
C SER A 360 6.72 24.51 -25.04
N ILE A 361 6.63 23.83 -26.19
CA ILE A 361 7.48 22.67 -26.51
C ILE A 361 8.94 23.12 -26.54
N SER A 362 9.23 24.25 -27.18
CA SER A 362 10.59 24.80 -27.26
C SER A 362 11.15 25.10 -25.87
N GLU A 363 10.35 25.69 -24.98
CA GLU A 363 10.70 25.97 -23.59
C GLU A 363 10.92 24.69 -22.78
N LEU A 364 10.00 23.72 -22.88
CA LEU A 364 10.10 22.45 -22.15
C LEU A 364 11.34 21.66 -22.58
N LYS A 365 11.66 21.62 -23.87
CA LYS A 365 12.85 20.91 -24.37
C LYS A 365 14.15 21.60 -24.05
N ARG A 366 14.15 22.94 -23.99
CA ARG A 366 15.31 23.72 -23.51
C ARG A 366 15.60 23.40 -22.03
N ASP A 367 14.56 23.38 -21.20
CA ASP A 367 14.71 23.26 -19.75
C ASP A 367 14.85 21.78 -19.30
N PHE A 368 14.30 20.84 -20.08
CA PHE A 368 14.29 19.41 -19.80
C PHE A 368 14.76 18.59 -21.03
N PRO A 369 16.04 18.65 -21.41
CA PRO A 369 16.53 18.05 -22.64
C PRO A 369 16.39 16.52 -22.68
N THR A 370 16.46 15.85 -21.52
CA THR A 370 16.33 14.39 -21.40
C THR A 370 14.88 13.91 -21.33
N LYS A 371 13.93 14.80 -21.05
CA LYS A 371 12.50 14.47 -20.98
C LYS A 371 11.89 14.51 -22.38
N ILE A 372 11.02 13.56 -22.67
CA ILE A 372 10.45 13.41 -24.01
C ILE A 372 9.13 14.19 -24.11
N VAL A 373 9.02 15.07 -25.10
CA VAL A 373 7.82 15.85 -25.39
C VAL A 373 7.27 15.42 -26.74
N ILE A 374 6.09 14.80 -26.72
CA ILE A 374 5.40 14.38 -27.93
C ILE A 374 4.26 15.36 -28.20
N ALA A 375 4.24 15.97 -29.38
CA ALA A 375 3.19 16.92 -29.73
C ALA A 375 1.96 16.17 -30.27
N SER A 376 0.84 16.25 -29.56
CA SER A 376 -0.43 15.73 -30.07
C SER A 376 -1.09 16.75 -31.00
N ILE A 377 -1.36 16.36 -32.24
CA ILE A 377 -1.91 17.25 -33.27
C ILE A 377 -3.13 16.64 -33.97
N MET A 378 -4.00 17.50 -34.50
CA MET A 378 -5.19 17.09 -35.25
C MET A 378 -5.58 18.14 -36.29
N CYS A 379 -5.99 17.69 -37.47
CA CYS A 379 -6.53 18.51 -38.56
C CYS A 379 -7.75 17.82 -39.20
N THR A 380 -8.50 18.55 -40.05
CA THR A 380 -9.41 17.94 -41.04
C THR A 380 -8.65 17.00 -41.98
N TYR A 381 -9.38 16.19 -42.75
CA TYR A 381 -8.80 15.38 -43.82
C TYR A 381 -8.29 16.25 -44.98
N ASN A 382 -7.19 16.97 -44.73
CA ASN A 382 -6.57 17.90 -45.66
C ASN A 382 -5.04 17.76 -45.56
N ARG A 383 -4.41 17.43 -46.70
CA ARG A 383 -2.96 17.21 -46.76
C ARG A 383 -2.14 18.43 -46.37
N ALA A 384 -2.54 19.63 -46.81
CA ALA A 384 -1.79 20.85 -46.54
C ALA A 384 -1.78 21.15 -45.04
N ASP A 385 -2.93 20.99 -44.38
CA ASP A 385 -3.08 21.24 -42.94
C ASP A 385 -2.22 20.31 -42.10
N TRP A 386 -2.28 19.00 -42.36
CA TRP A 386 -1.45 18.01 -41.68
C TRP A 386 0.05 18.27 -41.91
N THR A 387 0.42 18.66 -43.14
CA THR A 387 1.81 18.99 -43.49
C THR A 387 2.30 20.22 -42.73
N GLU A 388 1.49 21.29 -42.69
CA GLU A 388 1.80 22.54 -42.01
C GLU A 388 1.96 22.33 -40.51
N LEU A 389 0.95 21.75 -39.86
CA LEU A 389 0.93 21.58 -38.41
C LEU A 389 2.02 20.62 -37.92
N ALA A 390 2.28 19.53 -38.67
CA ALA A 390 3.35 18.59 -38.33
C ALA A 390 4.73 19.25 -38.42
N LYS A 391 5.00 20.03 -39.47
CA LYS A 391 6.27 20.78 -39.61
C LYS A 391 6.42 21.84 -38.52
N LYS A 392 5.34 22.51 -38.14
CA LYS A 392 5.35 23.50 -37.06
C LYS A 392 5.72 22.85 -35.72
N ALA A 393 5.11 21.71 -35.40
CA ALA A 393 5.42 20.95 -34.19
C ALA A 393 6.84 20.35 -34.18
N GLU A 394 7.32 19.83 -35.31
CA GLU A 394 8.71 19.37 -35.45
C GLU A 394 9.71 20.52 -35.27
N SER A 395 9.46 21.66 -35.91
CA SER A 395 10.33 22.84 -35.82
C SER A 395 10.40 23.43 -34.41
N ALA A 396 9.37 23.22 -33.59
CA ALA A 396 9.34 23.58 -32.18
C ALA A 396 10.24 22.67 -31.31
N GLY A 397 10.81 21.60 -31.87
CA GLY A 397 11.72 20.69 -31.17
C GLY A 397 11.03 19.51 -30.50
N SER A 398 9.79 19.16 -30.89
CA SER A 398 9.14 17.93 -30.38
C SER A 398 9.97 16.69 -30.71
N ASP A 399 10.07 15.74 -29.76
CA ASP A 399 10.81 14.50 -29.95
C ASP A 399 10.03 13.50 -30.84
N GLY A 400 8.71 13.68 -30.93
CA GLY A 400 7.83 12.94 -31.82
C GLY A 400 6.43 13.56 -31.87
N LEU A 401 5.59 13.05 -32.76
CA LEU A 401 4.18 13.47 -32.88
C LEU A 401 3.21 12.36 -32.50
N GLU A 402 2.06 12.73 -31.93
CA GLU A 402 0.90 11.84 -31.75
C GLU A 402 -0.27 12.36 -32.60
N LEU A 403 -0.64 11.62 -33.65
CA LEU A 403 -1.74 12.01 -34.54
C LEU A 403 -3.06 11.56 -33.92
N ASN A 404 -3.86 12.52 -33.45
CA ASN A 404 -5.13 12.23 -32.79
C ASN A 404 -6.24 12.01 -33.82
N LEU A 405 -6.39 10.76 -34.26
CA LEU A 405 -7.49 10.35 -35.17
C LEU A 405 -8.65 9.70 -34.40
N SER A 406 -8.78 9.96 -33.09
CA SER A 406 -9.57 9.08 -32.23
C SER A 406 -10.55 9.76 -31.30
N CYS A 407 -10.61 11.09 -31.25
CA CYS A 407 -11.57 11.79 -30.38
C CYS A 407 -13.01 11.42 -30.78
N PRO A 408 -13.80 10.79 -29.89
CA PRO A 408 -15.11 10.25 -30.26
C PRO A 408 -16.26 11.27 -30.25
N HIS A 409 -16.00 12.50 -29.81
CA HIS A 409 -17.05 13.48 -29.53
C HIS A 409 -16.64 14.88 -30.01
N GLY A 410 -17.62 15.63 -30.52
CA GLY A 410 -17.50 17.01 -31.03
C GLY A 410 -16.66 17.18 -32.31
N MET A 411 -15.60 16.39 -32.50
CA MET A 411 -14.70 16.52 -33.65
C MET A 411 -15.13 15.68 -34.85
N GLY A 412 -15.82 14.56 -34.62
CA GLY A 412 -16.33 13.68 -35.68
C GLY A 412 -17.34 14.37 -36.59
N GLU A 413 -18.19 15.22 -36.03
CA GLU A 413 -19.18 16.03 -36.76
C GLU A 413 -18.52 17.07 -37.67
N SER A 414 -17.27 17.44 -37.39
CA SER A 414 -16.44 18.32 -38.21
C SER A 414 -15.52 17.56 -39.18
N GLY A 415 -15.70 16.26 -39.35
CA GLY A 415 -14.88 15.41 -40.23
C GLY A 415 -13.46 15.13 -39.70
N MET A 416 -13.22 15.33 -38.40
CA MET A 416 -11.94 15.12 -37.71
C MET A 416 -12.01 13.97 -36.69
N GLY A 417 -10.87 13.58 -36.14
CA GLY A 417 -10.82 12.60 -35.04
C GLY A 417 -11.41 11.26 -35.46
N LEU A 418 -12.40 10.75 -34.71
CA LEU A 418 -13.01 9.44 -34.93
C LEU A 418 -13.52 9.24 -36.38
N ALA A 419 -13.99 10.30 -37.04
CA ALA A 419 -14.43 10.24 -38.43
C ALA A 419 -13.33 9.76 -39.39
N CYS A 420 -12.07 10.09 -39.10
CA CYS A 420 -10.92 9.59 -39.86
C CYS A 420 -10.41 8.24 -39.30
N GLY A 421 -10.34 8.08 -37.98
CA GLY A 421 -9.70 6.92 -37.35
C GLY A 421 -10.45 5.59 -37.44
N GLN A 422 -11.67 5.58 -37.99
CA GLN A 422 -12.44 4.37 -38.28
C GLN A 422 -12.23 3.85 -39.71
N ASP A 423 -11.59 4.64 -40.58
CA ASP A 423 -11.34 4.30 -41.98
C ASP A 423 -9.84 4.01 -42.22
N PRO A 424 -9.47 2.75 -42.55
CA PRO A 424 -8.09 2.39 -42.85
C PRO A 424 -7.47 3.19 -44.00
N GLU A 425 -8.24 3.62 -45.00
CA GLU A 425 -7.73 4.40 -46.12
C GLU A 425 -7.32 5.81 -45.68
N LEU A 426 -8.18 6.50 -44.93
CA LEU A 426 -7.90 7.84 -44.42
C LEU A 426 -6.69 7.83 -43.49
N VAL A 427 -6.61 6.84 -42.59
CA VAL A 427 -5.48 6.67 -41.66
C VAL A 427 -4.16 6.46 -42.42
N ARG A 428 -4.17 5.62 -43.45
CA ARG A 428 -2.98 5.38 -44.28
C ARG A 428 -2.54 6.65 -45.00
N ASN A 429 -3.49 7.41 -45.56
CA ASN A 429 -3.19 8.62 -46.31
C ASN A 429 -2.64 9.73 -45.41
N ILE A 430 -3.27 9.99 -44.26
CA ILE A 430 -2.79 10.96 -43.26
C ILE A 430 -1.37 10.58 -42.81
N SER A 431 -1.14 9.31 -42.49
CA SER A 431 0.18 8.83 -42.06
C SER A 431 1.24 9.08 -43.14
N ARG A 432 0.92 8.83 -44.42
CA ARG A 432 1.84 9.13 -45.54
C ARG A 432 2.16 10.62 -45.65
N TRP A 433 1.14 11.47 -45.57
CA TRP A 433 1.32 12.91 -45.65
C TRP A 433 2.23 13.43 -44.53
N VAL A 434 2.00 12.97 -43.29
CA VAL A 434 2.84 13.35 -42.15
C VAL A 434 4.25 12.80 -42.30
N ARG A 435 4.42 11.54 -42.71
CA ARG A 435 5.76 10.96 -42.93
C ARG A 435 6.57 11.74 -43.96
N GLU A 436 5.94 12.17 -45.06
CA GLU A 436 6.57 12.99 -46.09
C GLU A 436 6.94 14.40 -45.59
N ALA A 437 6.23 14.90 -44.58
CA ALA A 437 6.38 16.26 -44.07
C ALA A 437 7.53 16.41 -43.05
N ILE A 438 7.78 15.39 -42.22
CA ILE A 438 8.67 15.45 -41.05
C ILE A 438 9.70 14.31 -41.04
N LYS A 439 10.72 14.41 -40.17
CA LYS A 439 11.74 13.38 -39.93
C LYS A 439 11.65 12.73 -38.55
N ILE A 440 11.16 13.44 -37.53
CA ILE A 440 10.95 12.87 -36.20
C ILE A 440 9.94 11.70 -36.24
N PRO A 441 9.96 10.79 -35.26
CA PRO A 441 8.98 9.71 -35.16
C PRO A 441 7.55 10.23 -34.96
N PHE A 442 6.56 9.52 -35.51
CA PHE A 442 5.16 9.79 -35.18
C PHE A 442 4.34 8.53 -34.95
N PHE A 443 3.33 8.68 -34.09
CA PHE A 443 2.47 7.62 -33.61
C PHE A 443 1.01 7.96 -33.91
N VAL A 444 0.26 7.02 -34.49
CA VAL A 444 -1.19 7.22 -34.71
C VAL A 444 -1.95 6.77 -33.47
N LYS A 445 -2.70 7.68 -32.82
CA LYS A 445 -3.56 7.33 -31.69
C LYS A 445 -4.84 6.70 -32.20
N LEU A 446 -5.11 5.47 -31.76
CA LEU A 446 -6.20 4.62 -32.25
C LEU A 446 -7.44 4.67 -31.35
N THR A 447 -8.62 4.58 -31.98
CA THR A 447 -9.91 4.55 -31.30
C THR A 447 -10.26 3.09 -30.99
N PRO A 448 -10.77 2.78 -29.80
CA PRO A 448 -11.33 1.46 -29.53
C PRO A 448 -12.73 1.28 -30.11
N ASN A 449 -13.35 2.35 -30.61
CA ASN A 449 -14.73 2.39 -31.08
C ASN A 449 -14.81 1.90 -32.54
N ILE A 450 -14.25 0.73 -32.82
CA ILE A 450 -14.15 0.14 -34.15
C ILE A 450 -14.23 -1.39 -34.05
N THR A 451 -14.73 -2.03 -35.11
CA THR A 451 -14.86 -3.49 -35.18
C THR A 451 -13.50 -4.19 -35.17
N ASP A 452 -12.59 -3.76 -36.04
CA ASP A 452 -11.25 -4.31 -36.18
C ASP A 452 -10.20 -3.21 -36.00
N ILE A 453 -9.57 -3.16 -34.82
CA ILE A 453 -8.50 -2.19 -34.56
C ILE A 453 -7.20 -2.56 -35.30
N LEU A 454 -7.03 -3.84 -35.67
CA LEU A 454 -5.84 -4.30 -36.37
C LEU A 454 -5.77 -3.73 -37.78
N SER A 455 -6.90 -3.61 -38.49
CA SER A 455 -6.94 -3.00 -39.81
C SER A 455 -6.43 -1.55 -39.78
N ILE A 456 -6.77 -0.79 -38.74
CA ILE A 456 -6.34 0.60 -38.55
C ILE A 456 -4.87 0.67 -38.17
N ALA A 457 -4.41 -0.18 -37.25
CA ALA A 457 -2.99 -0.26 -36.89
C ALA A 457 -2.13 -0.63 -38.11
N LYS A 458 -2.59 -1.57 -38.94
CA LYS A 458 -1.93 -1.95 -40.19
C LYS A 458 -1.93 -0.81 -41.20
N ALA A 459 -3.02 -0.05 -41.31
CA ALA A 459 -3.06 1.14 -42.16
C ALA A 459 -2.05 2.21 -41.73
N ALA A 460 -1.91 2.45 -40.43
CA ALA A 460 -0.88 3.35 -39.89
C ALA A 460 0.54 2.85 -40.25
N TYR A 461 0.80 1.56 -40.03
CA TYR A 461 2.06 0.91 -40.40
C TYR A 461 2.37 1.04 -41.91
N ASP A 462 1.41 0.68 -42.77
CA ASP A 462 1.53 0.79 -44.23
C ASP A 462 1.72 2.25 -44.69
N GLY A 463 1.16 3.19 -43.92
CA GLY A 463 1.31 4.62 -44.07
C GLY A 463 2.62 5.18 -43.50
N LYS A 464 3.52 4.32 -43.01
CA LYS A 464 4.85 4.65 -42.48
C LYS A 464 4.85 5.40 -41.15
N ALA A 465 3.81 5.19 -40.32
CA ALA A 465 3.89 5.55 -38.92
C ALA A 465 4.98 4.73 -38.22
N ASP A 466 5.66 5.33 -37.25
CA ASP A 466 6.71 4.67 -36.46
C ASP A 466 6.15 3.81 -35.33
N GLY A 467 4.85 3.97 -35.03
CA GLY A 467 4.12 3.18 -34.04
C GLY A 467 2.68 3.65 -33.92
N VAL A 468 1.99 3.13 -32.90
CA VAL A 468 0.62 3.52 -32.56
C VAL A 468 0.46 3.79 -31.07
N THR A 469 -0.47 4.67 -30.71
CA THR A 469 -0.97 4.77 -29.34
C THR A 469 -2.28 3.99 -29.24
N ALA A 470 -2.36 3.00 -28.36
CA ALA A 470 -3.54 2.16 -28.15
C ALA A 470 -3.94 2.19 -26.67
N ILE A 471 -5.08 2.78 -26.28
CA ILE A 471 -6.23 3.27 -27.08
C ILE A 471 -6.73 4.62 -26.57
N ASN A 472 -7.50 5.36 -27.37
CA ASN A 472 -8.31 6.47 -26.86
C ASN A 472 -9.50 5.95 -26.00
N THR A 473 -10.31 6.87 -25.50
CA THR A 473 -11.51 6.59 -24.69
C THR A 473 -12.56 5.76 -25.43
N VAL A 474 -13.34 5.01 -24.66
CA VAL A 474 -14.48 4.22 -25.16
C VAL A 474 -15.72 5.11 -25.16
N SER A 475 -16.43 5.20 -26.29
CA SER A 475 -17.64 6.02 -26.41
C SER A 475 -18.76 5.47 -25.53
N GLY A 476 -19.48 6.35 -24.83
CA GLY A 476 -20.62 5.95 -24.01
C GLY A 476 -21.42 7.10 -23.39
N LEU A 477 -22.38 6.72 -22.56
CA LEU A 477 -23.20 7.61 -21.74
C LEU A 477 -23.12 7.12 -20.29
N MET A 478 -22.68 7.97 -19.36
CA MET A 478 -22.29 7.52 -18.01
C MET A 478 -23.50 7.23 -17.12
N GLY A 479 -24.58 7.97 -17.29
CA GLY A 479 -25.79 7.73 -16.51
C GLY A 479 -26.82 8.83 -16.70
N LEU A 480 -28.04 8.48 -16.30
CA LEU A 480 -29.18 9.37 -16.21
C LEU A 480 -29.65 9.42 -14.76
N SER A 481 -30.18 10.56 -14.35
CA SER A 481 -30.93 10.71 -13.12
C SER A 481 -32.31 10.03 -13.25
N ALA A 482 -33.01 9.88 -12.12
CA ALA A 482 -34.34 9.26 -12.10
C ALA A 482 -35.40 10.02 -12.93
N ASP A 483 -35.20 11.32 -13.16
CA ASP A 483 -36.04 12.17 -14.02
C ASP A 483 -35.63 12.13 -15.52
N ALA A 484 -34.80 11.15 -15.89
CA ALA A 484 -34.20 10.98 -17.21
C ALA A 484 -33.22 12.09 -17.65
N THR A 485 -32.86 13.04 -16.77
CA THR A 485 -31.84 14.04 -17.11
C THR A 485 -30.44 13.42 -17.10
N PRO A 486 -29.56 13.76 -18.07
CA PRO A 486 -28.23 13.17 -18.13
C PRO A 486 -27.26 13.76 -17.11
N TRP A 487 -26.14 13.06 -16.89
CA TRP A 487 -24.98 13.65 -16.24
C TRP A 487 -23.69 13.30 -17.02
N PRO A 488 -22.98 14.28 -17.60
CA PRO A 488 -23.16 15.74 -17.48
C PRO A 488 -24.40 16.26 -18.22
N ALA A 489 -25.01 17.32 -17.66
CA ALA A 489 -26.13 18.08 -18.25
C ALA A 489 -25.71 19.53 -18.52
N VAL A 490 -25.80 19.98 -19.77
CA VAL A 490 -25.31 21.26 -20.26
C VAL A 490 -26.47 22.21 -20.60
N GLY A 491 -26.38 23.44 -20.12
CA GLY A 491 -27.37 24.50 -20.36
C GLY A 491 -28.70 24.29 -19.63
N LEU A 492 -29.65 25.21 -19.83
CA LEU A 492 -30.97 25.19 -19.18
C LEU A 492 -31.80 23.96 -19.57
N ASN A 493 -31.65 23.51 -20.81
CA ASN A 493 -32.35 22.33 -21.34
C ASN A 493 -31.68 21.00 -20.93
N LYS A 494 -30.58 21.04 -20.15
CA LYS A 494 -29.88 19.87 -19.62
C LYS A 494 -29.48 18.86 -20.71
N PHE A 495 -28.98 19.34 -21.85
CA PHE A 495 -28.55 18.47 -22.95
C PHE A 495 -27.23 17.77 -22.65
N THR A 496 -26.98 16.67 -23.36
CA THR A 496 -25.70 15.97 -23.33
C THR A 496 -25.40 15.40 -24.71
N THR A 497 -24.17 14.90 -24.90
CA THR A 497 -23.76 14.09 -26.04
C THR A 497 -22.99 12.87 -25.54
N TYR A 498 -22.74 11.89 -26.40
CA TYR A 498 -21.90 10.75 -26.03
C TYR A 498 -20.49 11.22 -25.71
N GLY A 499 -19.96 10.76 -24.58
CA GLY A 499 -18.62 11.11 -24.11
C GLY A 499 -17.65 9.95 -24.21
N GLY A 500 -16.39 10.24 -23.92
CA GLY A 500 -15.32 9.24 -23.78
C GLY A 500 -15.18 8.75 -22.35
N ILE A 501 -15.40 7.46 -22.13
CA ILE A 501 -15.10 6.73 -20.88
C ILE A 501 -13.60 6.43 -20.82
N SER A 502 -12.98 6.77 -19.69
CA SER A 502 -11.57 6.52 -19.37
C SER A 502 -11.42 5.79 -18.03
N GLY A 503 -10.20 5.46 -17.64
CA GLY A 503 -9.89 4.80 -16.36
C GLY A 503 -9.94 3.28 -16.41
N ASN A 504 -9.96 2.65 -15.24
CA ASN A 504 -9.83 1.20 -15.08
C ASN A 504 -10.93 0.40 -15.79
N ALA A 505 -12.12 0.97 -15.93
CA ALA A 505 -13.24 0.35 -16.64
C ALA A 505 -12.93 0.04 -18.11
N ILE A 506 -11.98 0.74 -18.74
CA ILE A 506 -11.59 0.51 -20.15
C ILE A 506 -10.28 -0.27 -20.31
N ARG A 507 -9.65 -0.68 -19.19
CA ARG A 507 -8.38 -1.44 -19.19
C ARG A 507 -8.49 -2.74 -19.99
N PRO A 508 -9.55 -3.57 -19.86
CA PRO A 508 -9.65 -4.81 -20.64
C PRO A 508 -9.65 -4.57 -22.16
N GLN A 509 -10.27 -3.49 -22.62
CA GLN A 509 -10.31 -3.09 -24.03
C GLN A 509 -8.92 -2.66 -24.51
N ALA A 510 -8.18 -1.91 -23.68
CA ALA A 510 -6.81 -1.51 -23.97
C ALA A 510 -5.85 -2.70 -24.06
N LEU A 511 -5.87 -3.61 -23.07
CA LEU A 511 -5.03 -4.82 -23.07
C LEU A 511 -5.33 -5.71 -24.29
N ARG A 512 -6.60 -5.88 -24.65
CA ARG A 512 -7.01 -6.59 -25.87
C ARG A 512 -6.44 -5.93 -27.12
N ALA A 513 -6.59 -4.61 -27.26
CA ALA A 513 -6.09 -3.88 -28.42
C ALA A 513 -4.58 -4.03 -28.57
N ILE A 514 -3.82 -3.77 -27.51
CA ILE A 514 -2.36 -3.83 -27.50
C ILE A 514 -1.87 -5.24 -27.85
N SER A 515 -2.39 -6.27 -27.16
CA SER A 515 -1.98 -7.65 -27.42
C SER A 515 -2.36 -8.13 -28.82
N THR A 516 -3.51 -7.70 -29.34
CA THR A 516 -3.92 -8.02 -30.73
C THR A 516 -2.96 -7.39 -31.74
N ILE A 517 -2.64 -6.10 -31.59
CA ILE A 517 -1.73 -5.39 -32.48
C ILE A 517 -0.33 -6.01 -32.39
N SER A 518 0.21 -6.20 -31.19
CA SER A 518 1.56 -6.71 -30.97
C SER A 518 1.77 -8.12 -31.53
N ARG A 519 0.75 -8.99 -31.45
CA ARG A 519 0.81 -10.33 -32.05
C ARG A 519 0.88 -10.33 -33.57
N HIS A 520 0.18 -9.40 -34.22
CA HIS A 520 0.04 -9.39 -35.68
C HIS A 520 1.02 -8.43 -36.38
N LEU A 521 1.57 -7.46 -35.66
CA LEU A 521 2.60 -6.54 -36.11
C LEU A 521 3.80 -6.60 -35.14
N PRO A 522 4.53 -7.73 -35.09
CA PRO A 522 5.61 -7.93 -34.13
C PRO A 522 6.71 -6.89 -34.33
N GLY A 523 7.14 -6.27 -33.23
CA GLY A 523 8.14 -5.21 -33.24
C GLY A 523 7.61 -3.83 -33.63
N PHE A 524 6.34 -3.69 -34.02
CA PHE A 524 5.73 -2.38 -34.23
C PHE A 524 5.50 -1.67 -32.89
N PRO A 525 6.09 -0.50 -32.64
CA PRO A 525 5.99 0.20 -31.36
C PRO A 525 4.56 0.55 -30.95
N ILE A 526 4.23 0.29 -29.69
CA ILE A 526 2.93 0.61 -29.10
C ILE A 526 3.13 1.45 -27.84
N LEU A 527 2.52 2.64 -27.82
CA LEU A 527 2.34 3.45 -26.62
C LEU A 527 1.01 3.04 -25.99
N GLY A 528 1.05 2.35 -24.86
CA GLY A 528 -0.14 1.79 -24.21
C GLY A 528 -0.88 2.82 -23.37
N THR A 529 -2.20 2.90 -23.46
CA THR A 529 -3.01 3.76 -22.58
C THR A 529 -4.44 3.25 -22.44
N GLY A 530 -5.04 3.51 -21.27
CA GLY A 530 -6.38 3.06 -20.90
C GLY A 530 -6.39 2.35 -19.54
N GLY A 531 -6.53 3.10 -18.45
CA GLY A 531 -6.66 2.52 -17.11
C GLY A 531 -5.36 2.01 -16.49
N VAL A 532 -4.21 2.61 -16.84
CA VAL A 532 -2.94 2.41 -16.14
C VAL A 532 -2.94 3.25 -14.86
N ASP A 533 -2.83 2.60 -13.70
CA ASP A 533 -2.95 3.20 -12.37
C ASP A 533 -1.95 2.66 -11.34
N SER A 534 -1.04 1.76 -11.74
CA SER A 534 0.02 1.23 -10.88
C SER A 534 1.17 0.64 -11.71
N ALA A 535 2.29 0.33 -11.05
CA ALA A 535 3.39 -0.41 -11.65
C ALA A 535 2.98 -1.83 -12.11
N ASP A 536 2.15 -2.53 -11.34
CA ASP A 536 1.66 -3.88 -11.69
C ASP A 536 0.85 -3.85 -13.00
N VAL A 537 0.01 -2.82 -13.14
CA VAL A 537 -0.79 -2.64 -14.35
C VAL A 537 0.08 -2.20 -15.52
N ALA A 538 1.05 -1.31 -15.31
CA ALA A 538 2.01 -0.98 -16.35
C ALA A 538 2.79 -2.21 -16.83
N LEU A 539 3.19 -3.10 -15.91
CA LEU A 539 3.82 -4.38 -16.24
C LEU A 539 2.91 -5.26 -17.12
N GLN A 540 1.60 -5.28 -16.88
CA GLN A 540 0.65 -5.99 -17.75
C GLN A 540 0.64 -5.40 -19.18
N PHE A 541 0.65 -4.07 -19.31
CA PHE A 541 0.71 -3.41 -20.62
C PHE A 541 2.00 -3.75 -21.37
N LEU A 542 3.15 -3.73 -20.66
CA LEU A 542 4.44 -4.13 -21.21
C LEU A 542 4.42 -5.61 -21.64
N HIS A 543 3.94 -6.52 -20.79
CA HIS A 543 3.76 -7.93 -21.14
C HIS A 543 2.84 -8.16 -22.33
N CYS A 544 1.82 -7.31 -22.54
CA CYS A 544 0.95 -7.34 -23.72
C CYS A 544 1.60 -6.77 -24.99
N GLY A 545 2.75 -6.11 -24.88
CA GLY A 545 3.52 -5.62 -26.03
C GLY A 545 3.61 -4.10 -26.17
N ALA A 546 3.10 -3.32 -25.21
CA ALA A 546 3.42 -1.90 -25.15
C ALA A 546 4.88 -1.68 -24.77
N SER A 547 5.48 -0.59 -25.23
CA SER A 547 6.87 -0.25 -24.91
C SER A 547 6.97 0.87 -23.85
N VAL A 548 5.99 1.77 -23.84
CA VAL A 548 5.77 2.81 -22.81
C VAL A 548 4.27 2.89 -22.51
N VAL A 549 3.91 3.50 -21.39
CA VAL A 549 2.53 3.67 -20.93
C VAL A 549 2.19 5.14 -20.69
N GLN A 550 1.00 5.55 -21.16
CA GLN A 550 0.45 6.90 -20.93
C GLN A 550 -0.65 6.87 -19.88
N VAL A 551 -0.61 7.82 -18.95
CA VAL A 551 -1.50 7.91 -17.79
C VAL A 551 -2.34 9.19 -17.85
N CYS A 552 -3.62 9.07 -17.50
CA CYS A 552 -4.55 10.19 -17.37
C CYS A 552 -5.41 10.05 -16.11
N SER A 553 -6.33 9.08 -16.10
CA SER A 553 -7.38 8.97 -15.08
C SER A 553 -6.83 8.73 -13.67
N ALA A 554 -5.70 8.03 -13.53
CA ALA A 554 -5.05 7.86 -12.23
C ALA A 554 -4.57 9.20 -11.65
N ILE A 555 -4.00 10.07 -12.49
CA ILE A 555 -3.61 11.43 -12.07
C ILE A 555 -4.86 12.28 -11.77
N GLN A 556 -5.97 12.10 -12.50
CA GLN A 556 -7.22 12.78 -12.17
C GLN A 556 -7.82 12.33 -10.83
N ASN A 557 -7.58 11.08 -10.42
CA ASN A 557 -7.93 10.57 -9.10
C ASN A 557 -7.00 11.07 -7.99
N GLN A 558 -5.79 11.54 -8.34
CA GLN A 558 -4.72 11.87 -7.40
C GLN A 558 -3.94 13.10 -7.91
N ASP A 559 -2.65 12.95 -8.21
CA ASP A 559 -1.75 14.02 -8.64
C ASP A 559 -0.47 13.45 -9.30
N PHE A 560 0.51 14.30 -9.63
CA PHE A 560 1.72 13.91 -10.34
C PHE A 560 2.71 13.06 -9.52
N THR A 561 2.58 13.00 -8.19
CA THR A 561 3.50 12.24 -7.31
C THR A 561 3.39 10.73 -7.47
N LEU A 562 2.31 10.24 -8.11
CA LEU A 562 2.14 8.83 -8.48
C LEU A 562 3.34 8.24 -9.23
N ILE A 563 4.14 9.07 -9.92
CA ILE A 563 5.34 8.59 -10.61
C ILE A 563 6.36 7.95 -9.66
N ASP A 564 6.47 8.39 -8.40
CA ASP A 564 7.39 7.80 -7.43
C ASP A 564 6.98 6.35 -7.11
N ASP A 565 5.69 6.12 -6.88
CA ASP A 565 5.11 4.79 -6.71
C ASP A 565 5.30 3.91 -7.95
N TYR A 566 5.05 4.46 -9.15
CA TYR A 566 5.15 3.70 -10.39
C TYR A 566 6.59 3.27 -10.70
N VAL A 567 7.56 4.17 -10.49
CA VAL A 567 8.98 3.90 -10.69
C VAL A 567 9.47 2.87 -9.67
N THR A 568 9.23 3.09 -8.38
CA THR A 568 9.70 2.18 -7.33
C THR A 568 9.02 0.81 -7.43
N GLY A 569 7.72 0.77 -7.71
CA GLY A 569 6.96 -0.46 -7.94
C GLY A 569 7.47 -1.26 -9.13
N LEU A 570 7.77 -0.61 -10.28
CA LEU A 570 8.28 -1.34 -11.45
C LEU A 570 9.69 -1.86 -11.21
N LYS A 571 10.55 -1.06 -10.56
CA LYS A 571 11.89 -1.50 -10.14
C LYS A 571 11.79 -2.73 -9.22
N ALA A 572 10.89 -2.70 -8.23
CA ALA A 572 10.67 -3.84 -7.33
C ALA A 572 10.20 -5.08 -8.10
N LEU A 573 9.21 -4.95 -8.99
CA LEU A 573 8.70 -6.07 -9.79
C LEU A 573 9.76 -6.73 -10.68
N LEU A 574 10.68 -5.94 -11.25
CA LEU A 574 11.80 -6.48 -12.01
C LEU A 574 12.85 -7.11 -11.09
N TYR A 575 13.19 -6.44 -9.98
CA TYR A 575 14.15 -6.94 -9.00
C TYR A 575 13.74 -8.31 -8.44
N LEU A 576 12.49 -8.46 -7.99
CA LEU A 576 11.98 -9.68 -7.37
C LEU A 576 12.04 -10.90 -8.30
N LYS A 577 11.94 -10.71 -9.63
CA LYS A 577 12.11 -11.80 -10.61
C LYS A 577 13.50 -12.42 -10.60
N SER A 578 14.49 -11.72 -10.06
CA SER A 578 15.88 -12.20 -9.93
C SER A 578 16.15 -12.94 -8.61
N LEU A 579 15.19 -13.00 -7.68
CA LEU A 579 15.38 -13.55 -6.34
C LEU A 579 14.78 -14.95 -6.21
N ALA A 580 15.56 -15.89 -5.65
CA ALA A 580 15.09 -17.25 -5.42
C ALA A 580 14.00 -17.34 -4.34
N GLN A 581 14.13 -16.53 -3.28
CA GLN A 581 13.33 -16.60 -2.04
C GLN A 581 11.86 -16.20 -2.22
N VAL A 582 11.55 -15.50 -3.32
CA VAL A 582 10.23 -14.93 -3.62
C VAL A 582 9.73 -15.41 -4.98
N LYS A 583 10.27 -16.53 -5.49
CA LYS A 583 9.94 -17.07 -6.82
C LYS A 583 8.46 -17.47 -6.94
N ASP A 584 7.82 -17.81 -5.82
CA ASP A 584 6.43 -18.19 -5.69
C ASP A 584 5.49 -17.02 -5.37
N TRP A 585 6.01 -15.79 -5.26
CA TRP A 585 5.20 -14.59 -5.10
C TRP A 585 4.56 -14.18 -6.42
N ASP A 586 3.38 -13.57 -6.35
CA ASP A 586 2.77 -12.87 -7.49
C ASP A 586 3.18 -11.39 -7.43
N GLY A 587 4.24 -11.04 -8.17
CA GLY A 587 4.83 -9.71 -8.11
C GLY A 587 5.33 -9.39 -6.69
N GLN A 588 4.74 -8.39 -6.05
CA GLN A 588 5.05 -7.98 -4.68
C GLN A 588 4.18 -8.67 -3.61
N SER A 589 3.24 -9.54 -4.01
CA SER A 589 2.35 -10.24 -3.09
C SER A 589 2.93 -11.61 -2.69
N PRO A 590 3.25 -11.84 -1.40
CA PRO A 590 3.58 -13.18 -0.91
C PRO A 590 2.41 -14.15 -1.12
N PRO A 591 2.68 -15.47 -1.22
CA PRO A 591 1.63 -16.48 -1.16
C PRO A 591 0.70 -16.24 0.03
N THR A 592 -0.60 -16.20 -0.23
CA THR A 592 -1.60 -16.01 0.81
C THR A 592 -1.52 -17.17 1.80
N PHE A 593 -1.10 -16.88 3.03
CA PHE A 593 -1.11 -17.85 4.11
C PHE A 593 -2.51 -17.99 4.70
N LYS A 594 -2.83 -19.16 5.26
CA LYS A 594 -4.12 -19.38 5.93
C LYS A 594 -4.30 -18.41 7.09
N HIS A 595 -5.36 -17.59 7.02
CA HIS A 595 -5.57 -16.53 7.99
C HIS A 595 -7.03 -16.32 8.37
N GLN A 596 -7.24 -15.71 9.52
CA GLN A 596 -8.50 -15.05 9.88
C GLN A 596 -8.20 -13.61 10.29
N LYS A 597 -8.90 -12.66 9.66
CA LYS A 597 -8.66 -11.21 9.88
C LYS A 597 -7.17 -10.82 9.69
N GLY A 598 -6.49 -11.43 8.71
CA GLY A 598 -5.06 -11.22 8.44
C GLY A 598 -4.10 -11.84 9.45
N LYS A 599 -4.59 -12.58 10.47
CA LYS A 599 -3.73 -13.27 11.46
C LYS A 599 -3.54 -14.74 11.10
N PRO A 600 -2.32 -15.29 11.16
CA PRO A 600 -2.08 -16.71 10.93
C PRO A 600 -2.90 -17.58 11.88
N ILE A 601 -3.47 -18.65 11.35
CA ILE A 601 -4.23 -19.59 12.18
C ILE A 601 -3.31 -20.55 12.92
N SER A 602 -3.54 -20.75 14.22
CA SER A 602 -2.76 -21.64 15.08
C SER A 602 -3.34 -23.05 15.18
N LEU A 603 -4.60 -23.23 14.79
CA LEU A 603 -5.34 -24.48 14.78
C LEU A 603 -5.97 -24.66 13.42
N GLN A 604 -5.35 -25.52 12.60
CA GLN A 604 -5.96 -26.09 11.40
C GLN A 604 -6.85 -27.25 11.81
N HIS A 605 -8.05 -27.35 11.27
CA HIS A 605 -8.95 -28.50 11.45
C HIS A 605 -9.05 -28.99 12.92
N ALA A 606 -9.36 -28.09 13.85
CA ALA A 606 -9.51 -28.46 15.26
C ALA A 606 -10.45 -29.69 15.37
N LEU A 607 -9.94 -30.81 15.91
CA LEU A 607 -10.67 -32.07 16.14
C LEU A 607 -10.98 -32.93 14.90
N GLY A 608 -10.27 -32.77 13.77
CA GLY A 608 -10.50 -33.61 12.58
C GLY A 608 -11.85 -33.35 11.89
N LYS A 609 -12.49 -32.21 12.21
CA LYS A 609 -13.67 -31.65 11.55
C LYS A 609 -13.44 -30.15 11.34
N ASN A 610 -14.15 -29.56 10.38
CA ASN A 610 -14.05 -28.13 10.11
C ASN A 610 -14.85 -27.33 11.15
N VAL A 611 -14.18 -26.41 11.86
CA VAL A 611 -14.74 -25.67 13.01
C VAL A 611 -14.72 -24.17 12.70
N PRO A 612 -15.88 -23.51 12.53
CA PRO A 612 -15.96 -22.09 12.20
C PRO A 612 -15.65 -21.18 13.40
N TYR A 613 -15.54 -19.87 13.14
CA TYR A 613 -15.08 -18.86 14.11
C TYR A 613 -16.23 -18.12 14.83
N PHE A 614 -17.34 -18.81 15.11
CA PHE A 614 -18.49 -18.23 15.80
C PHE A 614 -19.16 -19.20 16.77
N GLY A 615 -20.01 -18.69 17.66
CA GLY A 615 -20.87 -19.49 18.55
C GLY A 615 -20.10 -20.46 19.44
N GLU A 616 -20.59 -21.70 19.56
CA GLU A 616 -19.97 -22.75 20.37
C GLU A 616 -18.64 -23.24 19.79
N TYR A 617 -18.50 -23.19 18.46
CA TYR A 617 -17.29 -23.53 17.74
C TYR A 617 -16.12 -22.61 18.11
N GLN A 618 -16.39 -21.31 18.28
CA GLN A 618 -15.40 -20.33 18.74
C GLN A 618 -14.90 -20.65 20.16
N ARG A 619 -15.78 -21.00 21.10
CA ARG A 619 -15.39 -21.37 22.47
C ARG A 619 -14.50 -22.62 22.47
N LEU A 620 -14.84 -23.60 21.64
CA LEU A 620 -14.06 -24.82 21.48
C LEU A 620 -12.66 -24.53 20.92
N ARG A 621 -12.56 -23.63 19.93
CA ARG A 621 -11.27 -23.16 19.40
C ARG A 621 -10.45 -22.47 20.49
N GLU A 622 -11.05 -21.56 21.26
CA GLU A 622 -10.38 -20.86 22.36
C GLU A 622 -9.85 -21.83 23.42
N GLN A 623 -10.66 -22.80 23.83
CA GLN A 623 -10.25 -23.85 24.76
C GLN A 623 -9.05 -24.65 24.24
N LYS A 624 -9.09 -25.10 22.98
CA LYS A 624 -8.00 -25.89 22.39
C LYS A 624 -6.72 -25.08 22.20
N ILE A 625 -6.84 -23.81 21.83
CA ILE A 625 -5.68 -22.90 21.76
C ILE A 625 -5.05 -22.77 23.15
N ALA A 626 -5.85 -22.60 24.20
CA ALA A 626 -5.36 -22.52 25.57
C ALA A 626 -4.64 -23.81 25.99
N GLU A 627 -5.21 -24.99 25.69
CA GLU A 627 -4.57 -26.30 25.94
C GLU A 627 -3.22 -26.44 25.20
N LEU A 628 -3.16 -26.04 23.93
CA LEU A 628 -1.90 -26.06 23.17
C LEU A 628 -0.86 -25.12 23.78
N LYS A 629 -1.27 -23.91 24.16
CA LYS A 629 -0.37 -22.91 24.73
C LYS A 629 0.17 -23.34 26.08
N ALA A 630 -0.65 -23.97 26.93
CA ALA A 630 -0.23 -24.52 28.22
C ALA A 630 0.86 -25.61 28.08
N ASN A 631 0.86 -26.35 26.96
CA ASN A 631 1.84 -27.39 26.67
C ASN A 631 2.99 -26.92 25.75
N SER A 632 3.06 -25.62 25.43
CA SER A 632 4.07 -25.05 24.54
C SER A 632 5.10 -24.24 25.31
N ASN A 633 6.36 -24.29 24.88
CA ASN A 633 7.41 -23.40 25.35
C ASN A 633 7.98 -22.61 24.15
N PRO A 634 7.77 -21.28 24.08
CA PRO A 634 8.29 -20.45 22.99
C PRO A 634 9.81 -20.58 22.79
N LEU A 635 10.59 -20.80 23.85
CA LEU A 635 12.05 -20.90 23.77
C LEU A 635 12.58 -22.16 23.07
N ASN A 636 11.70 -23.16 22.88
CA ASN A 636 12.02 -24.35 22.08
C ASN A 636 12.18 -24.01 20.59
N GLU A 637 11.70 -22.85 20.14
CA GLU A 637 11.90 -22.39 18.77
C GLU A 637 13.40 -22.17 18.49
N ILE A 638 13.86 -22.74 17.37
CA ILE A 638 15.22 -22.55 16.87
C ILE A 638 15.23 -21.21 16.12
N VAL A 639 15.97 -20.24 16.65
CA VAL A 639 16.12 -18.93 16.02
C VAL A 639 17.48 -18.84 15.39
N GLU A 640 17.52 -18.59 14.09
CA GLU A 640 18.76 -18.24 13.40
C GLU A 640 19.21 -16.85 13.82
N VAL A 641 20.45 -16.74 14.29
CA VAL A 641 21.02 -15.48 14.83
C VAL A 641 21.32 -14.47 13.71
N ARG A 642 21.38 -14.92 12.45
CA ARG A 642 21.64 -14.07 11.28
C ARG A 642 20.54 -14.26 10.27
N ARG A 643 19.91 -13.16 9.84
CA ARG A 643 19.02 -13.14 8.68
C ARG A 643 19.85 -12.81 7.43
N PRO A 644 20.10 -13.76 6.52
CA PRO A 644 20.92 -13.50 5.34
C PRO A 644 20.23 -12.52 4.40
N VAL A 645 20.99 -11.55 3.87
CA VAL A 645 20.53 -10.71 2.76
C VAL A 645 20.67 -11.53 1.48
N SER A 646 19.55 -11.85 0.84
CA SER A 646 19.57 -12.62 -0.41
C SER A 646 19.78 -11.68 -1.59
N GLY A 647 20.86 -11.89 -2.35
CA GLY A 647 21.11 -11.16 -3.59
C GLY A 647 20.42 -11.81 -4.81
N PRO A 648 20.45 -11.14 -5.97
CA PRO A 648 20.02 -11.70 -7.25
C PRO A 648 20.74 -13.01 -7.58
N ILE A 649 19.99 -14.03 -8.01
CA ILE A 649 20.52 -15.31 -8.53
C ILE A 649 20.61 -15.33 -10.07
N ALA A 650 20.09 -14.29 -10.72
CA ALA A 650 20.09 -14.10 -12.16
C ALA A 650 20.16 -12.59 -12.48
N PRO A 651 20.49 -12.20 -13.72
CA PRO A 651 20.38 -10.80 -14.14
C PRO A 651 18.95 -10.28 -13.95
N ILE A 652 18.83 -9.03 -13.49
CA ILE A 652 17.54 -8.36 -13.35
C ILE A 652 17.01 -8.05 -14.76
N PRO A 653 15.78 -8.47 -15.13
CA PRO A 653 15.24 -8.20 -16.45
C PRO A 653 15.10 -6.70 -16.70
N THR A 654 15.45 -6.25 -17.90
CA THR A 654 15.17 -4.88 -18.36
C THR A 654 13.72 -4.77 -18.83
N VAL A 655 13.24 -3.53 -19.04
CA VAL A 655 11.92 -3.31 -19.69
C VAL A 655 11.85 -4.01 -21.05
N LYS A 656 12.93 -3.97 -21.85
CA LYS A 656 12.97 -4.64 -23.15
C LYS A 656 12.78 -6.14 -23.05
N ASP A 657 13.30 -6.77 -22.00
CA ASP A 657 13.22 -8.22 -21.81
C ASP A 657 11.82 -8.72 -21.49
N ILE A 658 10.92 -7.84 -20.99
CA ILE A 658 9.56 -8.22 -20.59
C ILE A 658 8.50 -7.86 -21.63
N ILE A 659 8.80 -6.99 -22.59
CA ILE A 659 7.82 -6.57 -23.61
C ILE A 659 7.30 -7.79 -24.38
N GLY A 660 5.97 -7.94 -24.43
CA GLY A 660 5.29 -8.98 -25.20
C GLY A 660 5.37 -10.40 -24.60
N LYS A 661 5.90 -10.57 -23.38
CA LYS A 661 6.03 -11.91 -22.77
C LYS A 661 4.71 -12.64 -22.54
N ALA A 662 3.59 -11.94 -22.37
CA ALA A 662 2.28 -12.58 -22.22
C ALA A 662 1.68 -13.09 -23.55
N LEU A 663 2.22 -12.66 -24.70
CA LEU A 663 1.61 -12.96 -25.99
C LEU A 663 1.55 -14.45 -26.30
N ILE A 664 2.50 -15.25 -25.81
CA ILE A 664 2.51 -16.72 -26.00
C ILE A 664 1.33 -17.43 -25.33
N HIS A 665 0.66 -16.78 -24.38
CA HIS A 665 -0.48 -17.33 -23.63
C HIS A 665 -1.84 -16.90 -24.21
N ILE A 666 -1.84 -16.02 -25.21
CA ILE A 666 -3.04 -15.50 -25.85
C ILE A 666 -3.24 -16.28 -27.15
N GLY A 667 -4.47 -16.69 -27.47
CA GLY A 667 -4.70 -17.57 -28.61
C GLY A 667 -6.18 -17.66 -28.99
N SER A 668 -6.47 -18.48 -29.99
CA SER A 668 -7.86 -18.78 -30.35
C SER A 668 -8.48 -19.76 -29.35
N TYR A 669 -9.81 -19.77 -29.21
CA TYR A 669 -10.50 -20.70 -28.32
C TYR A 669 -10.17 -22.17 -28.61
N LYS A 670 -9.96 -22.52 -29.88
CA LYS A 670 -9.66 -23.90 -30.31
C LYS A 670 -8.26 -24.37 -29.89
N GLU A 671 -7.36 -23.46 -29.52
CA GLU A 671 -6.03 -23.79 -28.99
C GLU A 671 -6.08 -24.14 -27.49
N LEU A 672 -7.18 -23.86 -26.80
CA LEU A 672 -7.34 -24.17 -25.38
C LEU A 672 -7.69 -25.66 -25.19
N ASP A 673 -6.90 -26.36 -24.36
CA ASP A 673 -7.08 -27.79 -24.11
C ASP A 673 -8.30 -28.07 -23.22
N ASN A 674 -9.45 -28.31 -23.85
CA ASN A 674 -10.71 -28.60 -23.18
C ASN A 674 -10.73 -29.94 -22.41
N ARG A 675 -9.65 -30.74 -22.45
CA ARG A 675 -9.51 -31.97 -21.65
C ARG A 675 -8.90 -31.71 -20.28
N LYS A 676 -8.17 -30.59 -20.11
CA LYS A 676 -7.52 -30.21 -18.85
C LYS A 676 -8.44 -29.34 -17.99
N GLN A 677 -9.51 -29.96 -17.49
CA GLN A 677 -10.51 -29.29 -16.67
C GLN A 677 -10.03 -29.08 -15.22
N VAL A 678 -10.61 -28.10 -14.54
CA VAL A 678 -10.37 -27.80 -13.13
C VAL A 678 -11.66 -27.88 -12.31
N VAL A 679 -11.54 -27.94 -10.99
CA VAL A 679 -12.64 -27.79 -10.03
C VAL A 679 -12.23 -26.81 -8.93
N ALA A 680 -13.22 -26.21 -8.29
CA ALA A 680 -12.98 -25.33 -7.15
C ALA A 680 -12.64 -26.14 -5.90
N LEU A 681 -11.68 -25.66 -5.11
CA LEU A 681 -11.34 -26.18 -3.79
C LEU A 681 -11.43 -25.03 -2.78
N ILE A 682 -12.20 -25.23 -1.72
CA ILE A 682 -12.39 -24.23 -0.66
C ILE A 682 -11.50 -24.59 0.54
N ASP A 683 -10.78 -23.60 1.06
CA ASP A 683 -10.08 -23.71 2.33
C ASP A 683 -11.00 -23.27 3.48
N ASP A 684 -11.49 -24.25 4.23
CA ASP A 684 -12.45 -24.04 5.31
C ASP A 684 -11.89 -23.20 6.47
N ASP A 685 -10.57 -23.21 6.67
CA ASP A 685 -9.91 -22.41 7.70
C ASP A 685 -9.89 -20.90 7.35
N MET A 686 -9.93 -20.58 6.05
CA MET A 686 -9.98 -19.20 5.55
C MET A 686 -11.41 -18.70 5.34
N CYS A 687 -12.37 -19.63 5.27
CA CYS A 687 -13.77 -19.31 5.05
C CYS A 687 -14.32 -18.41 6.16
N ILE A 688 -15.13 -17.42 5.77
CA ILE A 688 -15.89 -16.55 6.70
C ILE A 688 -17.39 -16.81 6.65
N ASN A 689 -17.80 -17.98 6.13
CA ASN A 689 -19.15 -18.51 6.21
C ASN A 689 -20.25 -17.65 5.53
N CYS A 690 -19.88 -16.81 4.56
CA CYS A 690 -20.81 -15.87 3.93
C CYS A 690 -21.81 -16.50 2.93
N GLY A 691 -21.58 -17.74 2.50
CA GLY A 691 -22.44 -18.44 1.53
C GLY A 691 -22.44 -17.87 0.10
N LYS A 692 -21.60 -16.87 -0.24
CA LYS A 692 -21.60 -16.27 -1.59
C LYS A 692 -21.22 -17.26 -2.70
N CYS A 693 -20.27 -18.15 -2.43
CA CYS A 693 -19.90 -19.22 -3.36
C CYS A 693 -21.07 -20.16 -3.63
N TYR A 694 -21.81 -20.55 -2.58
CA TYR A 694 -23.02 -21.35 -2.67
C TYR A 694 -24.08 -20.64 -3.52
N MET A 695 -24.44 -19.40 -3.19
CA MET A 695 -25.46 -18.63 -3.93
C MET A 695 -25.09 -18.45 -5.41
N ALA A 696 -23.83 -18.12 -5.72
CA ALA A 696 -23.39 -17.96 -7.09
C ALA A 696 -23.43 -19.29 -7.88
N CYS A 697 -23.12 -20.41 -7.24
CA CYS A 697 -23.24 -21.71 -7.90
C CYS A 697 -24.69 -22.17 -8.03
N ALA A 698 -25.54 -21.84 -7.06
CA ALA A 698 -26.95 -22.19 -7.05
C ALA A 698 -27.72 -21.46 -8.15
N ASP A 699 -27.58 -20.14 -8.25
CA ASP A 699 -28.44 -19.31 -9.11
C ASP A 699 -27.74 -18.85 -10.40
N SER A 700 -26.44 -19.12 -10.55
CA SER A 700 -25.65 -18.71 -11.74
C SER A 700 -24.64 -19.78 -12.17
N GLY A 701 -24.82 -21.02 -11.70
CA GLY A 701 -23.90 -22.12 -11.96
C GLY A 701 -24.62 -23.47 -12.08
N TYR A 702 -24.09 -24.45 -11.36
CA TYR A 702 -24.40 -25.87 -11.54
C TYR A 702 -24.91 -26.55 -10.27
N GLN A 703 -25.28 -25.75 -9.25
CA GLN A 703 -25.76 -26.25 -7.95
C GLN A 703 -24.78 -27.25 -7.31
N ALA A 704 -23.49 -27.10 -7.60
CA ALA A 704 -22.44 -28.06 -7.27
C ALA A 704 -21.76 -27.76 -5.93
N ILE A 705 -22.35 -26.91 -5.09
CA ILE A 705 -21.84 -26.57 -3.76
C ILE A 705 -22.97 -26.86 -2.77
N THR A 706 -22.69 -27.65 -1.74
CA THR A 706 -23.57 -27.78 -0.57
C THR A 706 -23.16 -26.74 0.49
N PHE A 707 -24.11 -26.35 1.34
CA PHE A 707 -23.87 -25.38 2.40
C PHE A 707 -24.45 -25.91 3.71
N ASP A 708 -23.58 -26.20 4.68
CA ASP A 708 -24.01 -26.83 5.92
C ASP A 708 -24.87 -25.87 6.78
N PRO A 709 -26.07 -26.27 7.25
CA PRO A 709 -27.00 -25.37 7.94
C PRO A 709 -26.58 -25.00 9.36
N TYR A 710 -25.57 -25.64 9.95
CA TYR A 710 -25.15 -25.39 11.33
C TYR A 710 -23.80 -24.68 11.41
N SER A 711 -22.82 -25.18 10.67
CA SER A 711 -21.47 -24.63 10.59
C SER A 711 -21.33 -23.55 9.52
N HIS A 712 -22.27 -23.47 8.56
CA HIS A 712 -22.21 -22.56 7.42
C HIS A 712 -20.92 -22.72 6.61
N ILE A 713 -20.39 -23.95 6.53
CA ILE A 713 -19.22 -24.28 5.72
C ILE A 713 -19.70 -24.80 4.37
N PRO A 714 -19.26 -24.19 3.24
CA PRO A 714 -19.58 -24.67 1.90
C PRO A 714 -18.69 -25.87 1.51
N THR A 715 -19.23 -26.83 0.76
CA THR A 715 -18.46 -27.97 0.23
C THR A 715 -18.73 -28.14 -1.26
N VAL A 716 -17.66 -28.18 -2.06
CA VAL A 716 -17.74 -28.41 -3.50
C VAL A 716 -17.95 -29.89 -3.79
N THR A 717 -18.89 -30.22 -4.66
CA THR A 717 -19.23 -31.60 -5.07
C THR A 717 -18.56 -31.96 -6.40
N ASP A 718 -18.59 -33.25 -6.76
CA ASP A 718 -18.03 -33.77 -8.03
C ASP A 718 -18.70 -33.22 -9.29
N ASP A 719 -19.90 -32.65 -9.13
CA ASP A 719 -20.65 -31.95 -10.16
C ASP A 719 -20.02 -30.61 -10.57
N CYS A 720 -18.98 -30.17 -9.88
CA CYS A 720 -18.26 -28.95 -10.22
C CYS A 720 -17.69 -29.02 -11.65
N THR A 721 -17.99 -27.98 -12.43
CA THR A 721 -17.56 -27.85 -13.82
C THR A 721 -16.32 -26.97 -13.99
N GLY A 722 -15.82 -26.35 -12.92
CA GLY A 722 -14.66 -25.47 -12.99
C GLY A 722 -14.94 -24.09 -13.59
N CYS A 723 -16.18 -23.59 -13.55
CA CYS A 723 -16.54 -22.30 -14.14
C CYS A 723 -15.93 -21.06 -13.42
N THR A 724 -15.31 -21.26 -12.26
CA THR A 724 -14.59 -20.23 -11.47
C THR A 724 -15.45 -19.14 -10.84
N LEU A 725 -16.76 -19.06 -11.11
CA LEU A 725 -17.62 -18.00 -10.57
C LEU A 725 -17.62 -17.91 -9.04
N CYS A 726 -17.58 -19.06 -8.34
CA CYS A 726 -17.50 -19.10 -6.88
C CYS A 726 -16.24 -18.44 -6.32
N LEU A 727 -15.08 -18.66 -6.96
CA LEU A 727 -13.82 -18.00 -6.64
C LEU A 727 -13.92 -16.49 -6.89
N SER A 728 -14.46 -16.10 -8.05
CA SER A 728 -14.56 -14.68 -8.45
C SER A 728 -15.43 -13.82 -7.54
N VAL A 729 -16.34 -14.41 -6.76
CA VAL A 729 -17.21 -13.70 -5.81
C VAL A 729 -16.82 -13.90 -4.34
N CYS A 730 -15.79 -14.71 -4.08
CA CYS A 730 -15.31 -14.95 -2.72
C CYS A 730 -14.69 -13.66 -2.17
N PRO A 731 -15.07 -13.21 -0.96
CA PRO A 731 -14.52 -11.99 -0.37
C PRO A 731 -13.13 -12.19 0.25
N ILE A 732 -12.64 -13.43 0.33
CA ILE A 732 -11.35 -13.79 0.91
C ILE A 732 -10.44 -14.26 -0.22
N ILE A 733 -9.38 -13.50 -0.48
CA ILE A 733 -8.35 -13.82 -1.48
C ILE A 733 -7.81 -15.23 -1.19
N ASP A 734 -7.73 -16.06 -2.24
CA ASP A 734 -7.22 -17.45 -2.23
C ASP A 734 -7.92 -18.44 -1.27
N CYS A 735 -9.02 -18.05 -0.61
CA CYS A 735 -9.85 -19.02 0.13
C CYS A 735 -10.45 -20.07 -0.80
N ILE A 736 -10.68 -19.74 -2.08
CA ILE A 736 -11.06 -20.70 -3.12
C ILE A 736 -9.96 -20.73 -4.16
N THR A 737 -9.49 -21.92 -4.51
CA THR A 737 -8.50 -22.14 -5.57
C THR A 737 -9.06 -23.05 -6.66
N MET A 738 -8.49 -23.00 -7.87
CA MET A 738 -8.84 -23.90 -8.96
C MET A 738 -7.79 -24.99 -9.09
N VAL A 739 -8.17 -26.25 -8.89
CA VAL A 739 -7.26 -27.40 -8.93
C VAL A 739 -7.63 -28.34 -10.08
N PRO A 740 -6.67 -29.11 -10.65
CA PRO A 740 -6.97 -30.07 -11.72
C PRO A 740 -8.08 -31.05 -11.32
N LYS A 741 -9.05 -31.28 -12.22
CA LYS A 741 -10.11 -32.26 -11.99
C LYS A 741 -9.53 -33.67 -12.10
N THR A 742 -9.68 -34.47 -11.04
CA THR A 742 -9.11 -35.83 -10.95
C THR A 742 -10.04 -36.92 -11.49
N ILE A 743 -11.34 -36.62 -11.60
CA ILE A 743 -12.34 -37.49 -12.20
C ILE A 743 -12.66 -37.07 -13.64
N SER A 744 -13.20 -37.99 -14.44
CA SER A 744 -13.60 -37.67 -15.82
C SER A 744 -14.62 -36.53 -15.84
N HIS A 745 -14.43 -35.56 -16.75
CA HIS A 745 -15.36 -34.45 -16.90
C HIS A 745 -16.59 -34.90 -17.70
N VAL A 746 -17.69 -35.12 -16.99
CA VAL A 746 -18.99 -35.46 -17.60
C VAL A 746 -19.75 -34.18 -17.95
N ILE A 747 -20.00 -33.96 -19.24
CA ILE A 747 -20.76 -32.81 -19.71
C ILE A 747 -22.25 -33.09 -19.54
N LYS A 748 -22.91 -32.38 -18.62
CA LYS A 748 -24.35 -32.46 -18.43
C LYS A 748 -25.10 -31.81 -19.60
N ARG A 749 -25.56 -32.62 -20.56
CA ARG A 749 -26.28 -32.17 -21.76
C ARG A 749 -27.77 -31.88 -21.53
N GLY A 750 -28.31 -32.14 -20.34
CA GLY A 750 -29.74 -32.05 -20.02
C GLY A 750 -30.55 -33.21 -20.59
N VAL A 751 -30.47 -33.45 -21.89
CA VAL A 751 -31.02 -34.62 -22.59
C VAL A 751 -29.93 -35.35 -23.37
N PRO A 752 -29.99 -36.71 -23.49
CA PRO A 752 -29.04 -37.45 -24.30
C PRO A 752 -29.07 -36.98 -25.77
N PRO A 753 -27.91 -36.80 -26.41
CA PRO A 753 -27.87 -36.41 -27.81
C PRO A 753 -28.40 -37.54 -28.71
N LYS A 754 -29.36 -37.23 -29.60
CA LYS A 754 -29.89 -38.20 -30.58
C LYS A 754 -28.82 -38.53 -31.61
N ASN A 755 -28.64 -39.82 -31.93
CA ASN A 755 -27.72 -40.35 -32.93
C ASN A 755 -26.21 -40.23 -32.63
N VAL A 756 -25.82 -40.08 -31.36
CA VAL A 756 -24.41 -40.26 -30.98
C VAL A 756 -24.19 -41.72 -30.62
N ILE A 757 -23.57 -42.47 -31.53
CA ILE A 757 -23.05 -43.80 -31.24
C ILE A 757 -21.90 -43.59 -30.26
N GLU A 758 -22.08 -44.02 -29.02
CA GLU A 758 -20.97 -44.09 -28.05
C GLU A 758 -19.92 -45.06 -28.62
N ILE A 759 -18.79 -44.53 -29.08
CA ILE A 759 -17.61 -45.34 -29.33
C ILE A 759 -17.01 -45.60 -27.95
N CYS A 760 -17.14 -46.85 -27.48
CA CYS A 760 -16.61 -47.36 -26.22
C CYS A 760 -15.12 -47.06 -26.03
#